data_AF-A0AB34HBB2-F1
#
_entry.id   AF-A0AB34HBB2-F1
#
_cell.length_a   1.000
_cell.length_b   1.000
_cell.length_c   1.000
_cell.angle_alpha   90.00
_cell.angle_beta   90.00
_cell.angle_gamma   90.00
#
_symmetry.space_group_name_H-M   'P 1'
#
loop_
_entity.id
_entity.type
_entity.pdbx_description
1 polymer ?
#
loop_
_entity_poly.entity_id
_entity_poly.type
_entity_poly.pdbx_seq_one_letter_code
_entity_poly.pdbx_strand_id
1 'polypeptide(L)'
;MVVQWINNNFFIFKGPTHVSPTITEDQKKSEEMQESISEDEENIRVLQENNEELKTRLLIVENELKNEKEEKAELNKQLVNLQQELSSSEKKSCSFSVEVQQIQSNYDNAISELHVQRGINQEQEERIMKLSKEIETARRNITNNVSQIKLMQTKIDELRTLDSVSQISNIDLLNLRDLSNGSQEDNLPNTQLHLLDNDYLISKQVKENGVQELGRERSFHSTVEAIWEECKEIVKSSSKKRHQIQELEQQIEKLQAEVKDCKDANNRLKTEERENKNQDDLLKEKESLIQQLKEELREKAVGLDVQVQHVAEGKRALSELTQDVTCYKVKIKELEAMLETQKDECSHSAKLEQEIMEKESIILKQERNLKEFQANLQDSLKNAKDLSEREVKLKEEITKLTNNLQDAKHSLQLKEEEKETNWQETEKLKEELSASTALTQNLKADLQKKEEDYAELKEKLADAKKQIEQVQKEVSVMRDEEKLLRIKINELEKKKNQCSQELDMKQRTIQQLKEQLSNQKVEEAIQQYERVCKDLSVKEKIIEDMRMTLEEQEQTQVEQDQVLEAKLKETERLATELEKWKEKCKDLETKSNQRSNKELEDDTDILNIKLSKLQDELQEMLKAQLAEKDGNLQQWREERDQLVAALEIQLKALISSNIQKDNEIEQLKKITSETSETVSRIMFFLCLFKLNIGSFQNYLID
;
A
#
# COMPACT_ATOMS: atom_id res chain seq x y z
N MET A 1 54.69 47.31 30.36
CA MET A 1 55.70 47.02 31.40
C MET A 1 56.71 46.04 30.78
N VAL A 2 58.02 46.33 30.68
CA VAL A 2 59.01 46.62 31.76
C VAL A 2 59.24 45.33 32.57
N VAL A 3 60.42 44.68 32.61
CA VAL A 3 61.85 45.06 32.39
C VAL A 3 62.49 44.02 31.41
N GLN A 4 63.27 44.35 30.36
CA GLN A 4 64.74 44.60 30.29
C GLN A 4 65.63 43.56 31.02
N TRP A 5 66.64 42.92 30.41
CA TRP A 5 67.94 43.39 29.82
C TRP A 5 69.03 43.64 30.87
N ILE A 6 70.32 43.38 30.52
CA ILE A 6 71.54 43.10 31.36
C ILE A 6 71.93 41.60 31.22
N ASN A 7 73.19 41.15 30.99
CA ASN A 7 74.51 41.73 30.63
C ASN A 7 75.47 40.55 30.27
N ASN A 8 76.66 40.68 29.67
CA ASN A 8 77.35 41.80 29.02
C ASN A 8 78.33 41.28 27.94
N ASN A 9 78.91 42.21 27.17
CA ASN A 9 79.97 42.03 26.18
C ASN A 9 81.23 41.31 26.71
N PHE A 10 81.92 40.59 25.82
CA PHE A 10 83.39 40.58 25.81
C PHE A 10 83.91 40.70 24.37
N PHE A 11 84.85 41.61 24.14
CA PHE A 11 85.29 42.04 22.81
C PHE A 11 86.77 41.69 22.64
N ILE A 12 87.15 40.87 21.66
CA ILE A 12 88.55 40.61 21.30
C ILE A 12 88.75 40.80 19.81
N PHE A 13 89.67 41.69 19.47
CA PHE A 13 90.01 42.07 18.10
C PHE A 13 91.17 41.19 17.60
N LYS A 14 90.95 40.40 16.54
CA LYS A 14 92.02 39.75 15.76
C LYS A 14 91.70 39.88 14.27
N GLY A 15 92.73 40.19 13.47
CA GLY A 15 92.59 40.54 12.06
C GLY A 15 92.46 39.34 11.11
N PRO A 16 92.17 39.60 9.82
CA PRO A 16 91.94 38.56 8.82
C PRO A 16 93.26 37.95 8.31
N THR A 17 93.61 36.75 8.79
CA THR A 17 94.61 35.89 8.15
C THR A 17 93.93 34.83 7.29
N HIS A 18 93.99 35.01 5.97
CA HIS A 18 93.37 34.15 4.97
C HIS A 18 94.19 32.86 4.79
N VAL A 19 93.83 31.78 5.51
CA VAL A 19 94.46 30.46 5.35
C VAL A 19 93.36 29.39 5.28
N SER A 20 93.21 28.77 4.11
CA SER A 20 92.31 27.63 3.92
C SER A 20 92.93 26.37 4.55
N PRO A 21 92.20 25.59 5.37
CA PRO A 21 92.66 24.27 5.77
C PRO A 21 92.54 23.31 4.58
N THR A 22 93.66 22.79 4.09
CA THR A 22 93.67 21.70 3.10
C THR A 22 93.24 20.42 3.79
N ILE A 23 91.98 20.00 3.58
CA ILE A 23 91.48 18.70 4.03
C ILE A 23 92.26 17.60 3.31
N THR A 24 92.85 16.68 4.07
CA THR A 24 93.59 15.53 3.53
C THR A 24 92.63 14.39 3.17
N GLU A 25 92.96 13.64 2.14
CA GLU A 25 92.05 12.68 1.49
C GLU A 25 91.55 11.57 2.45
N ASP A 26 92.40 11.12 3.38
CA ASP A 26 92.03 10.13 4.39
C ASP A 26 90.99 10.66 5.39
N GLN A 27 91.01 11.95 5.71
CA GLN A 27 90.02 12.55 6.60
C GLN A 27 88.64 12.59 5.93
N LYS A 28 88.58 12.94 4.63
CA LYS A 28 87.34 12.90 3.84
C LYS A 28 86.78 11.47 3.73
N LYS A 29 87.63 10.45 3.56
CA LYS A 29 87.21 9.03 3.60
C LYS A 29 86.71 8.60 4.97
N SER A 30 87.30 9.12 6.06
CA SER A 30 86.80 8.86 7.42
C SER A 30 85.43 9.49 7.63
N GLU A 31 85.19 10.70 7.12
CA GLU A 31 83.91 11.40 7.19
C GLU A 31 82.84 10.67 6.35
N GLU A 32 83.13 10.34 5.08
CA GLU A 32 82.23 9.54 4.21
C GLU A 32 81.90 8.15 4.79
N MET A 33 82.85 7.49 5.46
CA MET A 33 82.62 6.19 6.09
C MET A 33 81.84 6.31 7.41
N GLN A 34 81.94 7.42 8.15
CA GLN A 34 81.08 7.67 9.30
C GLN A 34 79.66 8.08 8.88
N GLU A 35 79.52 8.85 7.81
CA GLU A 35 78.22 9.28 7.27
C GLU A 35 77.42 8.08 6.75
N SER A 36 78.04 7.19 5.96
CA SER A 36 77.40 5.95 5.50
C SER A 36 77.06 4.96 6.64
N ILE A 37 77.90 4.83 7.67
CA ILE A 37 77.55 4.03 8.86
C ILE A 37 76.36 4.66 9.61
N SER A 38 76.27 5.99 9.70
CA SER A 38 75.13 6.67 10.32
C SER A 38 73.85 6.54 9.50
N GLU A 39 73.94 6.52 8.17
CA GLU A 39 72.82 6.29 7.26
C GLU A 39 72.32 4.83 7.35
N ASP A 40 73.22 3.85 7.38
CA ASP A 40 72.87 2.44 7.63
C ASP A 40 72.24 2.22 9.02
N GLU A 41 72.75 2.86 10.07
CA GLU A 41 72.18 2.74 11.42
C GLU A 41 70.77 3.37 11.52
N GLU A 42 70.53 4.47 10.80
CA GLU A 42 69.20 5.09 10.72
C GLU A 42 68.23 4.25 9.86
N ASN A 43 68.69 3.70 8.74
CA ASN A 43 67.93 2.75 7.93
C ASN A 43 67.54 1.50 8.76
N ILE A 44 68.43 1.01 9.62
CA ILE A 44 68.13 -0.09 10.54
C ILE A 44 67.08 0.31 11.59
N ARG A 45 67.14 1.52 12.16
CA ARG A 45 66.09 2.04 13.06
C ARG A 45 64.73 2.12 12.37
N VAL A 46 64.68 2.71 11.17
CA VAL A 46 63.46 2.82 10.36
C VAL A 46 62.89 1.44 10.01
N LEU A 47 63.74 0.46 9.66
CA LEU A 47 63.29 -0.92 9.41
C LEU A 47 62.78 -1.63 10.68
N GLN A 48 63.33 -1.34 11.86
CA GLN A 48 62.83 -1.86 13.13
C GLN A 48 61.47 -1.26 13.50
N GLU A 49 61.30 0.06 13.35
CA GLU A 49 60.03 0.75 13.61
C GLU A 49 58.92 0.25 12.66
N ASN A 50 59.20 0.16 11.35
CA ASN A 50 58.28 -0.43 10.38
C ASN A 50 57.89 -1.88 10.71
N ASN A 51 58.82 -2.69 11.24
CA ASN A 51 58.55 -4.09 11.60
C ASN A 51 57.62 -4.18 12.83
N GLU A 52 57.87 -3.40 13.87
CA GLU A 52 56.96 -3.34 15.04
C GLU A 52 55.60 -2.69 14.70
N GLU A 53 55.54 -1.76 13.75
CA GLU A 53 54.26 -1.25 13.23
C GLU A 53 53.49 -2.33 12.45
N LEU A 54 54.15 -3.03 11.52
CA LEU A 54 53.56 -4.14 10.76
C LEU A 54 53.05 -5.27 11.68
N LYS A 55 53.82 -5.61 12.71
CA LYS A 55 53.47 -6.58 13.75
C LYS A 55 52.27 -6.12 14.59
N THR A 56 52.17 -4.82 14.89
CA THR A 56 51.00 -4.22 15.56
C THR A 56 49.77 -4.28 14.66
N ARG A 57 49.89 -3.91 13.38
CA ARG A 57 48.82 -4.02 12.37
C ARG A 57 48.35 -5.47 12.18
N LEU A 58 49.27 -6.42 12.12
CA LEU A 58 48.97 -7.85 12.01
C LEU A 58 48.18 -8.34 13.23
N LEU A 59 48.58 -7.96 14.45
CA LEU A 59 47.88 -8.32 15.68
C LEU A 59 46.48 -7.68 15.77
N ILE A 60 46.26 -6.50 15.20
CA ILE A 60 44.92 -5.92 15.04
C ILE A 60 44.06 -6.79 14.12
N VAL A 61 44.57 -7.11 12.91
CA VAL A 61 43.84 -7.93 11.92
C VAL A 61 43.56 -9.34 12.42
N GLU A 62 44.46 -9.95 13.21
CA GLU A 62 44.21 -11.25 13.86
C GLU A 62 43.06 -11.19 14.88
N ASN A 63 42.93 -10.09 15.64
CA ASN A 63 41.82 -9.89 16.58
C ASN A 63 40.51 -9.58 15.85
N GLU A 64 40.53 -8.78 14.78
CA GLU A 64 39.37 -8.52 13.92
C GLU A 64 38.86 -9.84 13.30
N LEU A 65 39.74 -10.62 12.69
CA LEU A 65 39.44 -11.94 12.12
C LEU A 65 38.97 -12.96 13.16
N LYS A 66 39.38 -12.82 14.44
CA LYS A 66 38.86 -13.63 15.55
C LYS A 66 37.43 -13.22 15.91
N ASN A 67 37.16 -11.91 16.02
CA ASN A 67 35.83 -11.39 16.31
C ASN A 67 34.84 -11.74 15.19
N GLU A 68 35.21 -11.58 13.91
CA GLU A 68 34.38 -12.00 12.77
C GLU A 68 34.02 -13.49 12.82
N LYS A 69 34.93 -14.36 13.26
CA LYS A 69 34.67 -15.81 13.43
C LYS A 69 33.69 -16.09 14.56
N GLU A 70 33.76 -15.33 15.65
CA GLU A 70 32.86 -15.45 16.80
C GLU A 70 31.46 -14.92 16.46
N GLU A 71 31.34 -13.76 15.80
CA GLU A 71 30.08 -13.24 15.27
C GLU A 71 29.45 -14.19 14.23
N LYS A 72 30.24 -14.71 13.30
CA LYS A 72 29.79 -15.71 12.31
C LYS A 72 29.32 -17.01 12.96
N ALA A 73 29.93 -17.43 14.08
CA ALA A 73 29.47 -18.60 14.82
C ALA A 73 28.11 -18.35 15.49
N GLU A 74 27.90 -17.17 16.08
CA GLU A 74 26.61 -16.81 16.69
C GLU A 74 25.51 -16.59 15.63
N LEU A 75 25.82 -15.96 14.49
CA LEU A 75 24.90 -15.85 13.35
C LEU A 75 24.50 -17.23 12.78
N ASN A 76 25.45 -18.17 12.65
CA ASN A 76 25.13 -19.54 12.26
C ASN A 76 24.21 -20.23 13.28
N LYS A 77 24.43 -20.01 14.59
CA LYS A 77 23.58 -20.52 15.66
C LYS A 77 22.16 -19.95 15.62
N GLN A 78 22.01 -18.65 15.33
CA GLN A 78 20.71 -18.03 15.09
C GLN A 78 20.02 -18.57 13.83
N LEU A 79 20.76 -18.77 12.73
CA LEU A 79 20.25 -19.35 11.49
C LEU A 79 19.73 -20.78 11.68
N VAL A 80 20.46 -21.62 12.43
CA VAL A 80 20.02 -22.99 12.77
C VAL A 80 18.74 -22.97 13.62
N ASN A 81 18.65 -22.07 14.61
CA ASN A 81 17.44 -21.92 15.42
C ASN A 81 16.23 -21.52 14.55
N LEU A 82 16.38 -20.50 13.69
CA LEU A 82 15.32 -20.06 12.77
C LEU A 82 14.91 -21.17 11.79
N GLN A 83 15.87 -21.94 11.27
CA GLN A 83 15.58 -23.09 10.39
C GLN A 83 14.81 -24.19 11.13
N GLN A 84 15.12 -24.45 12.41
CA GLN A 84 14.38 -25.39 13.26
C GLN A 84 12.97 -24.88 13.60
N GLU A 85 12.82 -23.60 13.92
CA GLU A 85 11.52 -22.96 14.18
C GLU A 85 10.62 -23.01 12.95
N LEU A 86 11.15 -22.66 11.77
CA LEU A 86 10.44 -22.72 10.49
C LEU A 86 10.04 -24.16 10.14
N SER A 87 10.94 -25.14 10.33
CA SER A 87 10.62 -26.57 10.20
C SER A 87 9.55 -27.05 11.19
N SER A 88 9.42 -26.41 12.37
CA SER A 88 8.36 -26.71 13.34
C SER A 88 7.02 -26.07 12.94
N SER A 89 7.08 -24.89 12.33
CA SER A 89 5.91 -24.14 11.85
C SER A 89 5.30 -24.80 10.60
N GLU A 90 6.15 -25.24 9.67
CA GLU A 90 5.74 -26.02 8.49
C GLU A 90 5.00 -27.30 8.89
N LYS A 91 5.53 -28.08 9.84
CA LYS A 91 4.87 -29.28 10.36
C LYS A 91 3.50 -28.99 11.01
N LYS A 92 3.37 -27.88 11.75
CA LYS A 92 2.07 -27.42 12.29
C LYS A 92 1.11 -27.04 11.17
N SER A 93 1.59 -26.33 10.14
CA SER A 93 0.80 -25.96 8.96
C SER A 93 0.30 -27.20 8.20
N CYS A 94 1.12 -28.24 8.07
CA CYS A 94 0.70 -29.51 7.50
C CYS A 94 -0.40 -30.20 8.34
N SER A 95 -0.27 -30.21 9.67
CA SER A 95 -1.32 -30.74 10.57
C SER A 95 -2.65 -30.00 10.37
N PHE A 96 -2.63 -28.67 10.46
CA PHE A 96 -3.82 -27.85 10.26
C PHE A 96 -4.41 -28.01 8.86
N SER A 97 -3.59 -28.21 7.81
CA SER A 97 -4.09 -28.49 6.46
C SER A 97 -4.83 -29.83 6.37
N VAL A 98 -4.40 -30.87 7.11
CA VAL A 98 -5.09 -32.16 7.17
C VAL A 98 -6.37 -32.05 8.02
N GLU A 99 -6.32 -31.33 9.13
CA GLU A 99 -7.48 -31.06 9.98
C GLU A 99 -8.58 -30.29 9.22
N VAL A 100 -8.21 -29.26 8.45
CA VAL A 100 -9.14 -28.52 7.58
C VAL A 100 -9.74 -29.41 6.48
N GLN A 101 -8.94 -30.27 5.83
CA GLN A 101 -9.46 -31.24 4.85
C GLN A 101 -10.45 -32.24 5.48
N GLN A 102 -10.18 -32.71 6.70
CA GLN A 102 -11.09 -33.59 7.43
C GLN A 102 -12.39 -32.88 7.81
N ILE A 103 -12.32 -31.62 8.26
CA ILE A 103 -13.50 -30.79 8.56
C ILE A 103 -14.32 -30.58 7.28
N GLN A 104 -13.69 -30.28 6.15
CA GLN A 104 -14.37 -30.11 4.87
C GLN A 104 -15.09 -31.40 4.44
N SER A 105 -14.40 -32.55 4.47
CA SER A 105 -15.02 -33.85 4.15
C SER A 105 -16.20 -34.18 5.08
N ASN A 106 -16.11 -33.84 6.36
CA ASN A 106 -17.22 -34.02 7.31
C ASN A 106 -18.43 -33.12 6.95
N TYR A 107 -18.20 -31.89 6.49
CA TYR A 107 -19.26 -31.00 6.01
C TYR A 107 -19.89 -31.51 4.71
N ASP A 108 -19.11 -31.97 3.74
CA ASP A 108 -19.61 -32.51 2.47
C ASP A 108 -20.46 -33.78 2.69
N ASN A 109 -20.06 -34.63 3.64
CA ASN A 109 -20.86 -35.77 4.10
C ASN A 109 -22.19 -35.35 4.74
N ALA A 110 -22.17 -34.36 5.64
CA ALA A 110 -23.38 -33.84 6.28
C ALA A 110 -24.35 -33.16 5.28
N ILE A 111 -23.82 -32.44 4.29
CA ILE A 111 -24.61 -31.87 3.19
C ILE A 111 -25.26 -32.98 2.35
N SER A 112 -24.53 -34.07 2.08
CA SER A 112 -25.03 -35.23 1.36
C SER A 112 -26.16 -35.94 2.11
N GLU A 113 -26.01 -36.14 3.43
CA GLU A 113 -27.05 -36.71 4.28
C GLU A 113 -28.30 -35.81 4.33
N LEU A 114 -28.13 -34.50 4.51
CA LEU A 114 -29.24 -33.54 4.46
C LEU A 114 -29.98 -33.55 3.11
N HIS A 115 -29.28 -33.80 2.00
CA HIS A 115 -29.91 -33.95 0.70
C HIS A 115 -30.74 -35.24 0.59
N VAL A 116 -30.28 -36.35 1.18
CA VAL A 116 -31.05 -37.61 1.25
C VAL A 116 -32.29 -37.42 2.13
N GLN A 117 -32.15 -36.80 3.30
CA GLN A 117 -33.27 -36.52 4.21
C GLN A 117 -34.31 -35.58 3.56
N ARG A 118 -33.87 -34.59 2.76
CA ARG A 118 -34.79 -33.74 1.98
C ARG A 118 -35.62 -34.54 0.99
N GLY A 119 -35.01 -35.49 0.28
CA GLY A 119 -35.73 -36.39 -0.65
C GLY A 119 -36.75 -37.27 0.06
N ILE A 120 -36.39 -37.84 1.22
CA ILE A 120 -37.30 -38.64 2.06
C ILE A 120 -38.49 -37.79 2.55
N ASN A 121 -38.24 -36.56 2.99
CA ASN A 121 -39.30 -35.65 3.46
C ASN A 121 -40.25 -35.25 2.32
N GLN A 122 -39.73 -35.00 1.12
CA GLN A 122 -40.57 -34.72 -0.06
C GLN A 122 -41.45 -35.93 -0.43
N GLU A 123 -40.92 -37.15 -0.39
CA GLU A 123 -41.73 -38.35 -0.63
C GLU A 123 -42.82 -38.54 0.45
N GLN A 124 -42.52 -38.20 1.71
CA GLN A 124 -43.53 -38.17 2.78
C GLN A 124 -44.61 -37.11 2.53
N GLU A 125 -44.25 -35.92 2.07
CA GLU A 125 -45.20 -34.85 1.73
C GLU A 125 -46.13 -35.26 0.58
N GLU A 126 -45.61 -35.90 -0.47
CA GLU A 126 -46.41 -36.45 -1.57
C GLU A 126 -47.38 -37.54 -1.09
N ARG A 127 -46.92 -38.45 -0.21
CA ARG A 127 -47.78 -39.47 0.43
C ARG A 127 -48.88 -38.83 1.30
N ILE A 128 -48.55 -37.81 2.10
CA ILE A 128 -49.51 -37.07 2.93
C ILE A 128 -50.54 -36.34 2.07
N MET A 129 -50.12 -35.71 0.97
CA MET A 129 -51.02 -35.06 0.02
C MET A 129 -51.99 -36.05 -0.62
N LYS A 130 -51.51 -37.23 -1.02
CA LYS A 130 -52.34 -38.31 -1.56
C LYS A 130 -53.37 -38.81 -0.54
N LEU A 131 -52.93 -39.13 0.68
CA LEU A 131 -53.82 -39.58 1.76
C LEU A 131 -54.85 -38.51 2.13
N SER A 132 -54.48 -37.24 2.14
CA SER A 132 -55.40 -36.12 2.39
C SER A 132 -56.53 -36.05 1.35
N LYS A 133 -56.20 -36.26 0.07
CA LYS A 133 -57.17 -36.31 -1.04
C LYS A 133 -58.10 -37.53 -0.96
N GLU A 134 -57.57 -38.67 -0.54
CA GLU A 134 -58.35 -39.89 -0.27
C GLU A 134 -59.32 -39.69 0.91
N ILE A 135 -58.85 -39.10 2.02
CA ILE A 135 -59.66 -38.74 3.19
C ILE A 135 -60.76 -37.74 2.83
N GLU A 136 -60.46 -36.71 2.03
CA GLU A 136 -61.46 -35.72 1.62
C GLU A 136 -62.56 -36.33 0.73
N THR A 137 -62.17 -37.31 -0.11
CA THR A 137 -63.10 -38.09 -0.95
C THR A 137 -63.97 -39.01 -0.08
N ALA A 138 -63.38 -39.70 0.91
CA ALA A 138 -64.12 -40.49 1.88
C ALA A 138 -65.10 -39.62 2.69
N ARG A 139 -64.69 -38.43 3.17
CA ARG A 139 -65.54 -37.47 3.89
C ARG A 139 -66.72 -36.99 3.04
N ARG A 140 -66.49 -36.73 1.75
CA ARG A 140 -67.53 -36.35 0.77
C ARG A 140 -68.54 -37.49 0.57
N ASN A 141 -68.07 -38.73 0.44
CA ASN A 141 -68.92 -39.91 0.32
C ASN A 141 -69.75 -40.16 1.60
N ILE A 142 -69.14 -40.05 2.79
CA ILE A 142 -69.84 -40.13 4.08
C ILE A 142 -70.92 -39.04 4.18
N THR A 143 -70.62 -37.81 3.76
CA THR A 143 -71.59 -36.68 3.79
C THR A 143 -72.79 -36.94 2.86
N ASN A 144 -72.56 -37.52 1.67
CA ASN A 144 -73.63 -37.96 0.77
C ASN A 144 -74.48 -39.07 1.44
N ASN A 145 -73.84 -40.11 1.97
CA ASN A 145 -74.52 -41.23 2.62
C ASN A 145 -75.34 -40.77 3.84
N VAL A 146 -74.81 -39.87 4.68
CA VAL A 146 -75.54 -39.25 5.81
C VAL A 146 -76.75 -38.44 5.31
N SER A 147 -76.64 -37.78 4.16
CA SER A 147 -77.76 -37.05 3.55
C SER A 147 -78.85 -38.00 3.04
N GLN A 148 -78.47 -39.14 2.45
CA GLN A 148 -79.41 -40.20 2.06
C GLN A 148 -80.07 -40.87 3.28
N ILE A 149 -79.31 -41.13 4.35
CA ILE A 149 -79.84 -41.67 5.62
C ILE A 149 -80.85 -40.69 6.23
N LYS A 150 -80.57 -39.38 6.23
CA LYS A 150 -81.55 -38.36 6.67
C LYS A 150 -82.83 -38.39 5.83
N LEU A 151 -82.72 -38.48 4.50
CA LEU A 151 -83.87 -38.59 3.61
C LEU A 151 -84.68 -39.88 3.85
N MET A 152 -84.01 -41.00 4.12
CA MET A 152 -84.68 -42.25 4.50
C MET A 152 -85.35 -42.15 5.86
N GLN A 153 -84.72 -41.47 6.84
CA GLN A 153 -85.31 -41.25 8.16
C GLN A 153 -86.58 -40.41 8.07
N THR A 154 -86.58 -39.32 7.29
CA THR A 154 -87.80 -38.53 7.03
C THR A 154 -88.92 -39.39 6.45
N LYS A 155 -88.62 -40.27 5.48
CA LYS A 155 -89.62 -41.20 4.92
C LYS A 155 -90.12 -42.26 5.91
N ILE A 156 -89.26 -42.73 6.82
CA ILE A 156 -89.64 -43.66 7.88
C ILE A 156 -90.58 -42.96 8.88
N ASP A 157 -90.32 -41.69 9.20
CA ASP A 157 -91.15 -40.93 10.13
C ASP A 157 -92.46 -40.47 9.48
N GLU A 158 -92.48 -40.15 8.18
CA GLU A 158 -93.70 -40.02 7.36
C GLU A 158 -94.56 -41.30 7.45
N LEU A 159 -93.97 -42.47 7.21
CA LEU A 159 -94.68 -43.76 7.30
C LEU A 159 -95.24 -44.02 8.71
N ARG A 160 -94.51 -43.68 9.78
CA ARG A 160 -94.99 -43.77 11.17
C ARG A 160 -96.20 -42.86 11.44
N THR A 161 -96.27 -41.68 10.82
CA THR A 161 -97.48 -40.83 10.95
C THR A 161 -98.70 -41.40 10.24
N LEU A 162 -98.52 -42.20 9.19
CA LEU A 162 -99.61 -42.92 8.51
C LEU A 162 -100.09 -44.14 9.31
N ASP A 163 -99.17 -44.89 9.90
CA ASP A 163 -99.46 -46.07 10.73
C ASP A 163 -100.30 -45.72 11.99
N SER A 164 -100.13 -44.49 12.48
CA SER A 164 -100.80 -43.95 13.68
C SER A 164 -102.32 -43.71 13.53
N VAL A 165 -102.94 -44.00 12.38
CA VAL A 165 -104.33 -43.62 12.06
C VAL A 165 -105.31 -44.82 12.06
N SER A 166 -104.83 -46.07 12.22
CA SER A 166 -105.68 -47.27 12.20
C SER A 166 -105.92 -47.90 13.58
N GLN A 167 -107.01 -47.46 14.21
CA GLN A 167 -107.77 -48.01 15.36
C GLN A 167 -107.32 -49.33 16.03
N ILE A 168 -107.32 -49.38 17.37
CA ILE A 168 -108.49 -49.83 18.19
C ILE A 168 -108.27 -49.46 19.68
N SER A 169 -109.36 -49.24 20.41
CA SER A 169 -109.39 -48.76 21.80
C SER A 169 -109.53 -49.87 22.85
N ASN A 170 -109.23 -49.55 24.13
CA ASN A 170 -110.16 -49.61 25.29
C ASN A 170 -109.66 -50.23 26.61
N ILE A 171 -110.13 -49.60 27.70
CA ILE A 171 -110.42 -50.11 29.05
C ILE A 171 -109.28 -50.12 30.08
N ASP A 172 -109.70 -50.08 31.35
CA ASP A 172 -109.13 -49.33 32.47
C ASP A 172 -109.07 -50.19 33.75
N LEU A 173 -108.34 -49.68 34.76
CA LEU A 173 -108.49 -49.94 36.21
C LEU A 173 -108.11 -51.30 36.88
N LEU A 174 -107.34 -51.12 37.99
CA LEU A 174 -107.29 -51.88 39.27
C LEU A 174 -106.44 -53.16 39.47
N ASN A 175 -105.33 -52.98 40.20
CA ASN A 175 -104.95 -53.57 41.52
C ASN A 175 -105.04 -55.08 41.86
N LEU A 176 -104.11 -55.47 42.74
CA LEU A 176 -103.93 -56.72 43.52
C LEU A 176 -103.33 -57.98 42.81
N ARG A 177 -102.06 -58.24 43.14
CA ARG A 177 -101.59 -59.35 44.03
C ARG A 177 -102.12 -60.80 43.80
N ASP A 178 -101.12 -61.69 43.70
CA ASP A 178 -101.00 -63.09 44.21
C ASP A 178 -101.01 -64.32 43.26
N LEU A 179 -100.01 -65.19 43.53
CA LEU A 179 -99.92 -66.66 43.42
C LEU A 179 -99.84 -67.40 42.05
N SER A 180 -98.94 -68.39 42.03
CA SER A 180 -98.74 -69.48 41.04
C SER A 180 -97.62 -70.40 41.58
N ASN A 181 -97.69 -71.74 41.68
CA ASN A 181 -98.73 -72.77 41.50
C ASN A 181 -98.67 -73.73 42.75
N GLY A 182 -99.65 -74.57 43.10
CA GLY A 182 -100.70 -75.28 42.32
C GLY A 182 -100.18 -76.67 41.89
N SER A 183 -100.89 -77.79 41.96
CA SER A 183 -102.34 -78.12 42.10
C SER A 183 -102.59 -79.06 43.34
N GLN A 184 -103.48 -80.06 43.50
CA GLN A 184 -104.43 -80.84 42.65
C GLN A 184 -105.69 -81.32 43.47
N GLU A 185 -106.01 -82.62 43.55
CA GLU A 185 -107.32 -83.25 43.85
C GLU A 185 -107.14 -84.48 44.82
N ASP A 186 -108.13 -85.19 45.39
CA ASP A 186 -109.41 -85.63 44.81
C ASP A 186 -110.46 -86.27 45.80
N ASN A 187 -111.76 -86.13 45.48
CA ASN A 187 -112.97 -86.95 45.83
C ASN A 187 -113.57 -87.19 47.27
N LEU A 188 -114.86 -87.61 47.28
CA LEU A 188 -115.87 -87.82 48.38
C LEU A 188 -116.71 -89.11 48.07
N PRO A 189 -117.80 -89.57 48.78
CA PRO A 189 -118.32 -89.41 50.16
C PRO A 189 -118.89 -90.72 50.88
N ASN A 190 -119.47 -90.56 52.09
CA ASN A 190 -120.74 -91.20 52.62
C ASN A 190 -120.82 -92.52 53.49
N THR A 191 -121.69 -92.46 54.53
CA THR A 191 -122.71 -93.46 54.99
C THR A 191 -122.47 -94.61 56.04
N GLN A 192 -123.15 -94.48 57.22
CA GLN A 192 -123.87 -95.44 58.13
C GLN A 192 -123.27 -96.75 58.75
N LEU A 193 -123.58 -96.99 60.05
CA LEU A 193 -123.93 -98.31 60.68
C LEU A 193 -124.61 -98.13 62.08
N HIS A 194 -125.34 -99.14 62.64
CA HIS A 194 -126.07 -99.05 63.94
C HIS A 194 -126.53 -100.42 64.55
N LEU A 195 -127.35 -100.41 65.64
CA LEU A 195 -128.22 -101.50 66.22
C LEU A 195 -127.58 -102.61 67.12
N LEU A 196 -128.25 -103.40 68.00
CA LEU A 196 -129.68 -103.59 68.44
C LEU A 196 -129.84 -104.26 69.87
N ASP A 197 -131.08 -104.24 70.42
CA ASP A 197 -131.70 -104.85 71.65
C ASP A 197 -131.99 -106.40 71.70
N ASN A 198 -132.48 -106.92 72.86
CA ASN A 198 -133.69 -107.81 73.07
C ASN A 198 -133.67 -108.69 74.38
N ASP A 199 -134.75 -109.25 75.01
CA ASP A 199 -136.22 -108.98 75.10
C ASP A 199 -137.01 -109.95 76.10
N TYR A 200 -138.28 -109.63 76.45
CA TYR A 200 -139.48 -110.48 76.80
C TYR A 200 -140.06 -110.80 78.24
N LEU A 201 -141.35 -111.26 78.33
CA LEU A 201 -142.40 -110.96 79.38
C LEU A 201 -143.64 -111.96 79.58
N ILE A 202 -144.65 -111.68 80.49
CA ILE A 202 -146.13 -112.10 80.61
C ILE A 202 -146.71 -112.72 81.98
N SER A 203 -148.05 -112.65 82.31
CA SER A 203 -148.74 -113.04 83.63
C SER A 203 -150.31 -113.37 83.65
N LYS A 204 -150.92 -114.01 84.71
CA LYS A 204 -152.38 -114.48 84.90
C LYS A 204 -152.85 -114.78 86.41
N GLN A 205 -154.08 -115.19 86.89
CA GLN A 205 -155.56 -114.93 86.63
C GLN A 205 -156.66 -115.80 87.45
N VAL A 206 -157.60 -115.24 88.29
CA VAL A 206 -159.07 -115.65 88.64
C VAL A 206 -159.44 -116.92 89.57
N LYS A 207 -160.59 -117.19 90.32
CA LYS A 207 -161.72 -116.54 91.14
C LYS A 207 -162.74 -117.53 91.90
N GLU A 208 -163.30 -117.16 93.11
CA GLU A 208 -164.71 -117.21 93.72
C GLU A 208 -165.65 -118.49 94.06
N ASN A 209 -166.58 -118.42 95.11
CA ASN A 209 -167.85 -119.22 95.54
C ASN A 209 -167.82 -120.53 96.46
N GLY A 210 -168.83 -121.18 97.17
CA GLY A 210 -170.29 -121.13 97.66
C GLY A 210 -170.79 -122.53 98.33
N VAL A 211 -171.98 -123.01 98.89
CA VAL A 211 -173.32 -122.70 99.61
C VAL A 211 -174.21 -124.05 99.76
N GLN A 212 -175.27 -124.48 100.57
CA GLN A 212 -175.95 -124.36 101.95
C GLN A 212 -177.17 -125.43 102.19
N GLU A 213 -177.84 -125.63 103.40
CA GLU A 213 -179.31 -126.00 103.74
C GLU A 213 -179.79 -127.05 104.89
N LEU A 214 -181.09 -127.56 104.99
CA LEU A 214 -181.89 -127.96 106.26
C LEU A 214 -182.91 -129.22 106.31
N GLY A 215 -183.59 -129.58 107.46
CA GLY A 215 -184.60 -130.72 107.64
C GLY A 215 -185.52 -130.85 108.95
N ARG A 216 -186.43 -131.89 109.09
CA ARG A 216 -187.49 -132.18 110.19
C ARG A 216 -188.17 -133.62 110.08
N GLU A 217 -189.11 -134.28 110.83
CA GLU A 217 -189.97 -134.31 112.11
C GLU A 217 -190.59 -135.77 112.33
N ARG A 218 -191.48 -136.34 113.25
CA ARG A 218 -192.36 -136.06 114.47
C ARG A 218 -192.37 -137.26 115.53
N SER A 219 -193.37 -137.96 116.18
CA SER A 219 -194.88 -138.25 116.23
C SER A 219 -195.41 -138.82 117.65
N PHE A 220 -196.53 -139.60 117.83
CA PHE A 220 -197.01 -140.22 119.14
C PHE A 220 -197.74 -141.59 119.08
N HIS A 221 -197.52 -142.46 120.08
CA HIS A 221 -198.43 -143.57 120.41
C HIS A 221 -198.75 -143.77 121.91
N SER A 222 -197.86 -143.98 122.90
CA SER A 222 -196.41 -144.27 122.89
C SER A 222 -195.97 -145.32 123.95
N THR A 223 -196.82 -145.71 124.91
CA THR A 223 -196.36 -145.83 126.32
C THR A 223 -196.05 -147.24 126.84
N VAL A 224 -196.31 -148.31 126.09
CA VAL A 224 -195.97 -149.69 126.50
C VAL A 224 -194.71 -150.19 125.78
N GLU A 225 -194.54 -149.84 124.50
CA GLU A 225 -193.28 -149.94 123.74
C GLU A 225 -192.08 -149.34 124.50
N ALA A 226 -192.33 -148.21 125.18
CA ALA A 226 -191.32 -147.39 125.83
C ALA A 226 -190.41 -148.18 126.81
N ILE A 227 -191.00 -149.01 127.67
CA ILE A 227 -190.27 -149.71 128.75
C ILE A 227 -189.40 -150.85 128.19
N TRP A 228 -189.81 -151.47 127.08
CA TRP A 228 -189.07 -152.59 126.49
C TRP A 228 -187.84 -152.12 125.69
N GLU A 229 -187.94 -151.03 124.94
CA GLU A 229 -186.76 -150.45 124.25
C GLU A 229 -185.82 -149.70 125.21
N GLU A 230 -186.30 -149.16 126.33
CA GLU A 230 -185.44 -148.50 127.33
C GLU A 230 -184.38 -149.46 127.91
N CYS A 231 -184.76 -150.71 128.19
CA CYS A 231 -183.82 -151.78 128.58
C CYS A 231 -182.80 -152.16 127.48
N LYS A 232 -183.10 -151.84 126.21
CA LYS A 232 -182.34 -152.24 125.02
C LYS A 232 -181.39 -151.13 124.54
N GLU A 233 -181.75 -149.85 124.74
CA GLU A 233 -180.85 -148.70 124.54
C GLU A 233 -179.80 -148.55 125.65
N ILE A 234 -180.05 -149.01 126.89
CA ILE A 234 -179.01 -149.02 127.94
C ILE A 234 -177.80 -149.87 127.52
N VAL A 235 -178.04 -151.02 126.87
CA VAL A 235 -176.96 -151.90 126.37
C VAL A 235 -176.18 -151.25 125.21
N LYS A 236 -176.88 -150.58 124.28
CA LYS A 236 -176.25 -149.87 123.15
C LYS A 236 -175.46 -148.65 123.59
N SER A 237 -176.04 -147.78 124.40
CA SER A 237 -175.42 -146.51 124.85
C SER A 237 -174.11 -146.74 125.63
N SER A 238 -174.02 -147.82 126.40
CA SER A 238 -172.79 -148.27 127.06
C SER A 238 -171.65 -148.56 126.07
N SER A 239 -171.95 -149.21 124.94
CA SER A 239 -170.93 -149.53 123.91
C SER A 239 -170.39 -148.29 123.18
N LYS A 240 -171.22 -147.26 122.98
CA LYS A 240 -170.86 -146.01 122.29
C LYS A 240 -169.87 -145.16 123.07
N LYS A 241 -170.07 -145.02 124.39
CA LYS A 241 -169.16 -144.23 125.24
C LYS A 241 -167.74 -144.79 125.29
N ARG A 242 -167.57 -146.10 125.16
CA ARG A 242 -166.23 -146.74 125.14
C ARG A 242 -165.40 -146.32 123.92
N HIS A 243 -166.02 -146.25 122.75
CA HIS A 243 -165.32 -145.86 121.51
C HIS A 243 -164.91 -144.37 121.52
N GLN A 244 -165.76 -143.48 122.06
CA GLN A 244 -165.45 -142.04 122.12
C GLN A 244 -164.26 -141.69 123.04
N ILE A 245 -163.93 -142.54 124.02
CA ILE A 245 -162.74 -142.34 124.87
C ILE A 245 -161.48 -142.67 124.06
N GLN A 246 -161.49 -143.80 123.35
CA GLN A 246 -160.35 -144.31 122.56
C GLN A 246 -160.00 -143.40 121.37
N GLU A 247 -160.99 -142.71 120.79
CA GLU A 247 -160.80 -141.71 119.71
C GLU A 247 -160.05 -140.46 120.19
N LEU A 248 -160.26 -140.03 121.44
CA LEU A 248 -159.63 -138.83 122.01
C LEU A 248 -158.17 -139.07 122.40
N GLU A 249 -157.82 -140.29 122.82
CA GLU A 249 -156.45 -140.67 123.19
C GLU A 249 -155.50 -140.56 121.97
N GLN A 250 -155.95 -140.98 120.77
CA GLN A 250 -155.16 -140.86 119.53
C GLN A 250 -154.92 -139.41 119.08
N GLN A 251 -155.83 -138.47 119.40
CA GLN A 251 -155.66 -137.06 119.03
C GLN A 251 -154.58 -136.36 119.86
N ILE A 252 -154.41 -136.77 121.12
CA ILE A 252 -153.37 -136.24 122.01
C ILE A 252 -151.98 -136.70 121.53
N GLU A 253 -151.84 -137.97 121.14
CA GLU A 253 -150.57 -138.53 120.65
C GLU A 253 -150.09 -137.81 119.38
N LYS A 254 -151.01 -137.46 118.45
CA LYS A 254 -150.67 -136.71 117.24
C LYS A 254 -150.16 -135.29 117.53
N LEU A 255 -150.79 -134.56 118.46
CA LEU A 255 -150.38 -133.19 118.81
C LEU A 255 -149.02 -133.15 119.53
N GLN A 256 -148.61 -134.22 120.21
CA GLN A 256 -147.28 -134.30 120.82
C GLN A 256 -146.13 -134.43 119.81
N ALA A 257 -146.40 -134.91 118.59
CA ALA A 257 -145.40 -134.98 117.52
C ALA A 257 -145.08 -133.59 116.93
N GLU A 258 -146.11 -132.83 116.53
CA GLU A 258 -145.94 -131.52 115.86
C GLU A 258 -145.20 -130.48 116.72
N VAL A 259 -145.37 -130.53 118.04
CA VAL A 259 -144.66 -129.68 119.01
C VAL A 259 -143.14 -129.95 119.04
N LYS A 260 -142.70 -131.16 118.67
CA LYS A 260 -141.28 -131.52 118.63
C LYS A 260 -140.60 -130.94 117.40
N ASP A 261 -141.16 -131.17 116.21
CA ASP A 261 -140.59 -130.71 114.94
C ASP A 261 -140.45 -129.19 114.88
N CYS A 262 -141.43 -128.45 115.42
CA CYS A 262 -141.39 -127.00 115.51
C CYS A 262 -140.21 -126.48 116.38
N LYS A 263 -139.79 -127.24 117.38
CA LYS A 263 -138.70 -126.88 118.30
C LYS A 263 -137.33 -127.01 117.63
N ASP A 264 -137.14 -128.04 116.80
CA ASP A 264 -135.87 -128.29 116.12
C ASP A 264 -135.63 -127.34 114.94
N ALA A 265 -136.70 -126.88 114.27
CA ALA A 265 -136.63 -125.83 113.25
C ALA A 265 -136.06 -124.49 113.80
N ASN A 266 -136.49 -124.07 114.99
CA ASN A 266 -136.05 -122.82 115.62
C ASN A 266 -134.55 -122.83 116.00
N ASN A 267 -133.99 -124.01 116.29
CA ASN A 267 -132.56 -124.15 116.61
C ASN A 267 -131.67 -123.91 115.38
N ARG A 268 -132.11 -124.28 114.16
CA ARG A 268 -131.32 -124.09 112.93
C ARG A 268 -131.08 -122.62 112.59
N LEU A 269 -132.12 -121.80 112.60
CA LEU A 269 -132.07 -120.38 112.22
C LEU A 269 -131.07 -119.57 113.07
N LYS A 270 -130.92 -119.94 114.35
CA LYS A 270 -129.94 -119.34 115.28
C LYS A 270 -128.47 -119.60 114.95
N THR A 271 -128.18 -120.54 114.06
CA THR A 271 -126.84 -120.82 113.53
C THR A 271 -126.57 -119.93 112.32
N GLU A 272 -127.50 -119.90 111.38
CA GLU A 272 -127.42 -119.15 110.11
C GLU A 272 -127.31 -117.61 110.36
N GLU A 273 -127.93 -117.08 111.42
CA GLU A 273 -127.77 -115.67 111.83
C GLU A 273 -126.33 -115.29 112.21
N ARG A 274 -125.53 -116.24 112.75
CA ARG A 274 -124.15 -115.97 113.18
C ARG A 274 -123.15 -115.94 112.03
N GLU A 275 -123.35 -116.78 111.03
CA GLU A 275 -122.45 -116.88 109.88
C GLU A 275 -122.52 -115.61 109.01
N ASN A 276 -123.73 -115.11 108.73
CA ASN A 276 -123.95 -113.85 108.01
C ASN A 276 -123.20 -112.66 108.65
N LYS A 277 -123.09 -112.64 109.99
CA LYS A 277 -122.46 -111.54 110.72
C LYS A 277 -120.94 -111.50 110.56
N ASN A 278 -120.30 -112.66 110.47
CA ASN A 278 -118.86 -112.77 110.18
C ASN A 278 -118.52 -112.38 108.72
N GLN A 279 -119.48 -112.49 107.81
CA GLN A 279 -119.28 -112.26 106.38
C GLN A 279 -119.30 -110.77 105.99
N ASP A 280 -120.02 -109.94 106.75
CA ASP A 280 -120.08 -108.48 106.59
C ASP A 280 -118.75 -107.79 106.96
N ASP A 281 -118.09 -108.22 108.04
CA ASP A 281 -116.79 -107.66 108.44
C ASP A 281 -115.67 -108.00 107.43
N LEU A 282 -115.71 -109.20 106.82
CA LEU A 282 -114.77 -109.62 105.77
C LEU A 282 -114.93 -108.83 104.45
N LEU A 283 -116.06 -108.14 104.24
CA LEU A 283 -116.27 -107.25 103.09
C LEU A 283 -115.63 -105.88 103.33
N LYS A 284 -115.72 -105.34 104.54
CA LYS A 284 -115.17 -104.02 104.91
C LYS A 284 -113.65 -103.98 104.78
N GLU A 285 -112.97 -105.06 105.18
CA GLU A 285 -111.51 -105.20 105.04
C GLU A 285 -111.07 -105.18 103.56
N LYS A 286 -111.83 -105.84 102.68
CA LYS A 286 -111.56 -105.86 101.23
C LYS A 286 -111.79 -104.49 100.58
N GLU A 287 -112.83 -103.76 100.98
CA GLU A 287 -113.09 -102.41 100.48
C GLU A 287 -111.93 -101.44 100.85
N SER A 288 -111.37 -101.57 102.05
CA SER A 288 -110.21 -100.79 102.49
C SER A 288 -108.95 -101.07 101.65
N LEU A 289 -108.64 -102.34 101.39
CA LEU A 289 -107.54 -102.74 100.50
C LEU A 289 -107.71 -102.23 99.07
N ILE A 290 -108.95 -102.23 98.55
CA ILE A 290 -109.26 -101.70 97.21
C ILE A 290 -109.06 -100.17 97.16
N GLN A 291 -109.35 -99.44 98.23
CA GLN A 291 -109.08 -97.99 98.30
C GLN A 291 -107.57 -97.71 98.35
N GLN A 292 -106.81 -98.46 99.14
CA GLN A 292 -105.35 -98.29 99.23
C GLN A 292 -104.65 -98.53 97.88
N LEU A 293 -105.03 -99.60 97.16
CA LEU A 293 -104.48 -99.90 95.83
C LEU A 293 -104.86 -98.86 94.75
N LYS A 294 -106.05 -98.23 94.87
CA LYS A 294 -106.46 -97.13 93.98
C LYS A 294 -105.57 -95.90 94.16
N GLU A 295 -105.24 -95.52 95.40
CA GLU A 295 -104.38 -94.35 95.64
C GLU A 295 -102.92 -94.63 95.27
N GLU A 296 -102.39 -95.85 95.52
CA GLU A 296 -101.03 -96.22 95.09
C GLU A 296 -100.89 -96.22 93.54
N LEU A 297 -101.93 -96.64 92.82
CA LEU A 297 -102.00 -96.51 91.36
C LEU A 297 -102.06 -95.05 90.90
N ARG A 298 -102.78 -94.19 91.63
CA ARG A 298 -102.87 -92.75 91.34
C ARG A 298 -101.53 -92.05 91.55
N GLU A 299 -100.83 -92.31 92.66
CA GLU A 299 -99.50 -91.76 92.91
C GLU A 299 -98.50 -92.19 91.83
N LYS A 300 -98.52 -93.47 91.42
CA LYS A 300 -97.68 -93.97 90.33
C LYS A 300 -98.02 -93.35 88.97
N ALA A 301 -99.30 -93.07 88.70
CA ALA A 301 -99.70 -92.36 87.48
C ALA A 301 -99.15 -90.92 87.46
N VAL A 302 -99.24 -90.19 88.57
CA VAL A 302 -98.66 -88.83 88.70
C VAL A 302 -97.12 -88.87 88.59
N GLY A 303 -96.46 -89.85 89.21
CA GLY A 303 -95.01 -90.03 89.10
C GLY A 303 -94.53 -90.32 87.67
N LEU A 304 -95.30 -91.09 86.90
CA LEU A 304 -95.03 -91.34 85.48
C LEU A 304 -95.27 -90.09 84.62
N ASP A 305 -96.33 -89.32 84.89
CA ASP A 305 -96.64 -88.09 84.15
C ASP A 305 -95.53 -87.03 84.32
N VAL A 306 -95.06 -86.82 85.56
CA VAL A 306 -93.88 -85.99 85.85
C VAL A 306 -92.63 -86.50 85.12
N GLN A 307 -92.40 -87.82 85.08
CA GLN A 307 -91.26 -88.40 84.37
C GLN A 307 -91.36 -88.20 82.84
N VAL A 308 -92.57 -88.30 82.27
CA VAL A 308 -92.84 -87.98 80.85
C VAL A 308 -92.60 -86.50 80.57
N GLN A 309 -93.04 -85.59 81.45
CA GLN A 309 -92.78 -84.16 81.32
C GLN A 309 -91.27 -83.85 81.36
N HIS A 310 -90.51 -84.40 82.31
CA HIS A 310 -89.06 -84.24 82.37
C HIS A 310 -88.36 -84.75 81.09
N VAL A 311 -88.83 -85.85 80.49
CA VAL A 311 -88.32 -86.35 79.21
C VAL A 311 -88.69 -85.43 78.04
N ALA A 312 -89.88 -84.83 78.05
CA ALA A 312 -90.30 -83.86 77.03
C ALA A 312 -89.49 -82.55 77.12
N GLU A 313 -89.21 -82.06 78.33
CA GLU A 313 -88.38 -80.89 78.59
C GLU A 313 -86.90 -81.16 78.23
N GLY A 314 -86.36 -82.32 78.59
CA GLY A 314 -85.01 -82.73 78.17
C GLY A 314 -84.87 -82.84 76.64
N LYS A 315 -85.88 -83.35 75.94
CA LYS A 315 -85.93 -83.34 74.45
C LYS A 315 -85.99 -81.92 73.88
N ARG A 316 -86.71 -81.00 74.52
CA ARG A 316 -86.80 -79.59 74.11
C ARG A 316 -85.44 -78.90 74.25
N ALA A 317 -84.80 -79.01 75.41
CA ALA A 317 -83.47 -78.45 75.66
C ALA A 317 -82.40 -79.02 74.72
N LEU A 318 -82.47 -80.32 74.38
CA LEU A 318 -81.59 -80.92 73.37
C LEU A 318 -81.85 -80.37 71.96
N SER A 319 -83.10 -80.07 71.61
CA SER A 319 -83.43 -79.43 70.32
C SER A 319 -82.94 -77.99 70.25
N GLU A 320 -83.11 -77.22 71.32
CA GLU A 320 -82.62 -75.85 71.47
C GLU A 320 -81.08 -75.81 71.37
N LEU A 321 -80.38 -76.65 72.14
CA LEU A 321 -78.92 -76.78 72.08
C LEU A 321 -78.43 -77.25 70.70
N THR A 322 -79.17 -78.14 70.02
CA THR A 322 -78.84 -78.57 68.65
C THR A 322 -78.98 -77.39 67.67
N GLN A 323 -80.04 -76.60 67.80
CA GLN A 323 -80.25 -75.40 66.99
C GLN A 323 -79.14 -74.36 67.23
N ASP A 324 -78.76 -74.09 68.48
CA ASP A 324 -77.64 -73.21 68.83
C ASP A 324 -76.32 -73.72 68.25
N VAL A 325 -76.02 -75.02 68.39
CA VAL A 325 -74.83 -75.63 67.78
C VAL A 325 -74.83 -75.48 66.25
N THR A 326 -75.98 -75.59 65.58
CA THR A 326 -76.05 -75.30 64.13
C THR A 326 -75.87 -73.81 63.82
N CYS A 327 -76.40 -72.91 64.64
CA CYS A 327 -76.23 -71.46 64.50
C CYS A 327 -74.76 -71.04 64.64
N TYR A 328 -74.08 -71.48 65.71
CA TYR A 328 -72.65 -71.22 65.91
C TYR A 328 -71.80 -71.86 64.81
N LYS A 329 -72.18 -73.04 64.29
CA LYS A 329 -71.48 -73.69 63.16
C LYS A 329 -71.63 -72.92 61.84
N VAL A 330 -72.74 -72.22 61.62
CA VAL A 330 -72.88 -71.26 60.50
C VAL A 330 -72.03 -70.02 60.78
N LYS A 331 -72.08 -69.46 61.99
CA LYS A 331 -71.30 -68.26 62.37
C LYS A 331 -69.78 -68.48 62.27
N ILE A 332 -69.29 -69.67 62.61
CA ILE A 332 -67.88 -70.05 62.42
C ILE A 332 -67.52 -70.01 60.93
N LYS A 333 -68.34 -70.57 60.03
CA LYS A 333 -68.09 -70.50 58.58
C LYS A 333 -68.10 -69.08 58.01
N GLU A 334 -68.97 -68.21 58.52
CA GLU A 334 -68.95 -66.79 58.14
C GLU A 334 -67.65 -66.11 58.60
N LEU A 335 -67.18 -66.40 59.82
CA LEU A 335 -65.91 -65.88 60.35
C LEU A 335 -64.71 -66.42 59.55
N GLU A 336 -64.67 -67.72 59.24
CA GLU A 336 -63.66 -68.36 58.40
C GLU A 336 -63.59 -67.71 57.02
N ALA A 337 -64.74 -67.46 56.37
CA ALA A 337 -64.81 -66.80 55.08
C ALA A 337 -64.30 -65.35 55.13
N MET A 338 -64.69 -64.57 56.15
CA MET A 338 -64.21 -63.19 56.33
C MET A 338 -62.69 -63.13 56.59
N LEU A 339 -62.14 -64.11 57.31
CA LEU A 339 -60.72 -64.19 57.62
C LEU A 339 -59.89 -64.53 56.37
N GLU A 340 -60.39 -65.42 55.51
CA GLU A 340 -59.76 -65.71 54.22
C GLU A 340 -59.81 -64.51 53.27
N THR A 341 -60.93 -63.77 53.21
CA THR A 341 -60.98 -62.51 52.44
C THR A 341 -60.03 -61.44 52.99
N GLN A 342 -59.89 -61.30 54.32
CA GLN A 342 -58.90 -60.38 54.89
C GLN A 342 -57.46 -60.79 54.57
N LYS A 343 -57.18 -62.09 54.52
CA LYS A 343 -55.86 -62.62 54.14
C LYS A 343 -55.52 -62.28 52.68
N ASP A 344 -56.49 -62.39 51.78
CA ASP A 344 -56.33 -61.98 50.37
C ASP A 344 -56.18 -60.45 50.23
N GLU A 345 -56.97 -59.65 50.96
CA GLU A 345 -56.85 -58.19 51.03
C GLU A 345 -55.47 -57.75 51.56
N CYS A 346 -54.97 -58.37 52.64
CA CYS A 346 -53.61 -58.12 53.14
C CYS A 346 -52.55 -58.48 52.08
N SER A 347 -52.74 -59.59 51.34
CA SER A 347 -51.85 -59.96 50.24
C SER A 347 -51.88 -58.95 49.07
N HIS A 348 -53.00 -58.25 48.87
CA HIS A 348 -53.13 -57.22 47.85
C HIS A 348 -52.51 -55.90 48.32
N SER A 349 -52.73 -55.52 49.59
CA SER A 349 -52.10 -54.35 50.21
C SER A 349 -50.57 -54.43 50.15
N ALA A 350 -49.99 -55.58 50.49
CA ALA A 350 -48.54 -55.78 50.43
C ALA A 350 -47.97 -55.66 48.98
N LYS A 351 -48.74 -56.04 47.96
CA LYS A 351 -48.35 -55.85 46.54
C LYS A 351 -48.43 -54.39 46.12
N LEU A 352 -49.45 -53.66 46.57
CA LEU A 352 -49.58 -52.22 46.32
C LEU A 352 -48.47 -51.42 47.02
N GLU A 353 -48.12 -51.79 48.25
CA GLU A 353 -47.03 -51.17 49.02
C GLU A 353 -45.66 -51.41 48.35
N GLN A 354 -45.42 -52.62 47.82
CA GLN A 354 -44.24 -52.92 46.98
C GLN A 354 -44.24 -52.10 45.68
N GLU A 355 -45.37 -51.98 44.97
CA GLU A 355 -45.44 -51.13 43.77
C GLU A 355 -45.19 -49.65 44.08
N ILE A 356 -45.69 -49.14 45.20
CA ILE A 356 -45.46 -47.76 45.66
C ILE A 356 -43.97 -47.54 45.90
N MET A 357 -43.30 -48.43 46.65
CA MET A 357 -41.84 -48.37 46.87
C MET A 357 -41.04 -48.38 45.57
N GLU A 358 -41.47 -49.15 44.56
CA GLU A 358 -40.85 -49.16 43.24
C GLU A 358 -41.11 -47.85 42.47
N LYS A 359 -42.32 -47.28 42.52
CA LYS A 359 -42.60 -45.96 41.91
C LYS A 359 -41.79 -44.85 42.60
N GLU A 360 -41.69 -44.85 43.92
CA GLU A 360 -40.90 -43.88 44.70
C GLU A 360 -39.41 -43.97 44.34
N SER A 361 -38.87 -45.18 44.19
CA SER A 361 -37.49 -45.38 43.71
C SER A 361 -37.28 -44.81 42.30
N ILE A 362 -38.27 -44.91 41.41
CA ILE A 362 -38.22 -44.32 40.06
C ILE A 362 -38.30 -42.78 40.14
N ILE A 363 -39.18 -42.23 40.99
CA ILE A 363 -39.30 -40.79 41.22
C ILE A 363 -37.99 -40.21 41.78
N LEU A 364 -37.38 -40.83 42.79
CA LEU A 364 -36.10 -40.42 43.37
C LEU A 364 -34.91 -40.50 42.38
N LYS A 365 -35.04 -41.29 41.31
CA LYS A 365 -34.11 -41.31 40.18
C LYS A 365 -34.41 -40.19 39.19
N GLN A 366 -35.67 -39.97 38.83
CA GLN A 366 -36.09 -38.88 37.95
C GLN A 366 -35.79 -37.50 38.55
N GLU A 367 -35.95 -37.32 39.87
CA GLU A 367 -35.56 -36.10 40.57
C GLU A 367 -34.04 -35.82 40.52
N ARG A 368 -33.20 -36.86 40.64
CA ARG A 368 -31.74 -36.70 40.49
C ARG A 368 -31.41 -36.26 39.07
N ASN A 369 -31.95 -36.95 38.07
CA ASN A 369 -31.76 -36.59 36.67
C ASN A 369 -32.24 -35.16 36.37
N LEU A 370 -33.38 -34.72 36.94
CA LEU A 370 -33.87 -33.34 36.80
C LEU A 370 -32.91 -32.32 37.45
N LYS A 371 -32.39 -32.59 38.64
CA LYS A 371 -31.41 -31.72 39.32
C LYS A 371 -30.09 -31.67 38.54
N GLU A 372 -29.65 -32.78 37.96
CA GLU A 372 -28.47 -32.86 37.08
C GLU A 372 -28.68 -32.09 35.77
N PHE A 373 -29.80 -32.29 35.07
CA PHE A 373 -30.13 -31.49 33.88
C PHE A 373 -30.26 -30.00 34.20
N GLN A 374 -30.83 -29.63 35.36
CA GLN A 374 -30.92 -28.23 35.80
C GLN A 374 -29.53 -27.61 36.07
N ALA A 375 -28.60 -28.37 36.65
CA ALA A 375 -27.21 -27.94 36.83
C ALA A 375 -26.49 -27.77 35.48
N ASN A 376 -26.63 -28.74 34.57
CA ASN A 376 -26.08 -28.65 33.21
C ASN A 376 -26.67 -27.47 32.41
N LEU A 377 -27.93 -27.10 32.66
CA LEU A 377 -28.57 -25.90 32.09
C LEU A 377 -28.01 -24.59 32.69
N GLN A 378 -27.71 -24.55 33.99
CA GLN A 378 -27.02 -23.41 34.61
C GLN A 378 -25.60 -23.22 34.08
N ASP A 379 -24.81 -24.30 34.00
CA ASP A 379 -23.44 -24.25 33.50
C ASP A 379 -23.37 -23.89 32.01
N SER A 380 -24.26 -24.44 31.18
CA SER A 380 -24.35 -24.03 29.77
C SER A 380 -24.83 -22.58 29.59
N LEU A 381 -25.77 -22.08 30.41
CA LEU A 381 -26.14 -20.66 30.44
C LEU A 381 -24.99 -19.75 30.89
N LYS A 382 -24.15 -20.21 31.82
CA LYS A 382 -22.97 -19.49 32.27
C LYS A 382 -21.91 -19.45 31.18
N ASN A 383 -21.58 -20.60 30.59
CA ASN A 383 -20.63 -20.70 29.47
C ASN A 383 -21.08 -19.85 28.27
N ALA A 384 -22.38 -19.78 27.96
CA ALA A 384 -22.92 -18.92 26.91
C ALA A 384 -22.71 -17.41 27.21
N LYS A 385 -22.83 -16.98 28.47
CA LYS A 385 -22.51 -15.60 28.88
C LYS A 385 -21.01 -15.33 28.79
N ASP A 386 -20.17 -16.24 29.29
CA ASP A 386 -18.71 -16.12 29.26
C ASP A 386 -18.14 -16.15 27.83
N LEU A 387 -18.85 -16.77 26.88
CA LEU A 387 -18.57 -16.70 25.45
C LEU A 387 -19.04 -15.38 24.83
N SER A 388 -20.27 -14.93 25.14
CA SER A 388 -20.80 -13.64 24.64
C SER A 388 -19.97 -12.45 25.12
N GLU A 389 -19.48 -12.46 26.37
CA GLU A 389 -18.60 -11.41 26.89
C GLU A 389 -17.22 -11.41 26.20
N ARG A 390 -16.69 -12.59 25.84
CA ARG A 390 -15.49 -12.69 24.99
C ARG A 390 -15.75 -12.18 23.57
N GLU A 391 -16.92 -12.48 23.00
CA GLU A 391 -17.30 -12.01 21.67
C GLU A 391 -17.36 -10.48 21.60
N VAL A 392 -17.90 -9.83 22.65
CA VAL A 392 -17.88 -8.36 22.79
C VAL A 392 -16.44 -7.83 22.88
N LYS A 393 -15.60 -8.40 23.75
CA LYS A 393 -14.19 -7.99 23.90
C LYS A 393 -13.39 -8.15 22.61
N LEU A 394 -13.58 -9.24 21.88
CA LEU A 394 -12.96 -9.46 20.57
C LEU A 394 -13.46 -8.47 19.51
N LYS A 395 -14.75 -8.09 19.53
CA LYS A 395 -15.29 -7.03 18.65
C LYS A 395 -14.70 -5.66 18.98
N GLU A 396 -14.51 -5.33 20.26
CA GLU A 396 -13.82 -4.10 20.70
C GLU A 396 -12.35 -4.08 20.25
N GLU A 397 -11.62 -5.19 20.40
CA GLU A 397 -10.25 -5.34 19.91
C GLU A 397 -10.15 -5.22 18.38
N ILE A 398 -11.03 -5.89 17.62
CA ILE A 398 -11.10 -5.77 16.16
C ILE A 398 -11.39 -4.33 15.74
N THR A 399 -12.30 -3.63 16.43
CA THR A 399 -12.62 -2.22 16.14
C THR A 399 -11.40 -1.33 16.40
N LYS A 400 -10.70 -1.54 17.52
CA LYS A 400 -9.47 -0.80 17.86
C LYS A 400 -8.34 -1.07 16.86
N LEU A 401 -8.14 -2.31 16.44
CA LEU A 401 -7.15 -2.67 15.42
C LEU A 401 -7.50 -2.10 14.04
N THR A 402 -8.78 -2.06 13.69
CA THR A 402 -9.27 -1.45 12.44
C THR A 402 -8.99 0.06 12.42
N ASN A 403 -9.26 0.76 13.53
CA ASN A 403 -8.94 2.19 13.66
C ASN A 403 -7.42 2.43 13.56
N ASN A 404 -6.61 1.68 14.33
CA ASN A 404 -5.15 1.77 14.26
C ASN A 404 -4.60 1.52 12.83
N LEU A 405 -5.18 0.57 12.09
CA LEU A 405 -4.80 0.28 10.71
C LEU A 405 -5.19 1.41 9.75
N GLN A 406 -6.34 2.06 9.97
CA GLN A 406 -6.79 3.21 9.21
C GLN A 406 -5.92 4.45 9.47
N ASP A 407 -5.55 4.71 10.73
CA ASP A 407 -4.63 5.77 11.13
C ASP A 407 -3.22 5.54 10.53
N ALA A 408 -2.71 4.30 10.61
CA ALA A 408 -1.45 3.91 10.00
C ALA A 408 -1.47 4.09 8.47
N LYS A 409 -2.58 3.74 7.81
CA LYS A 409 -2.76 3.95 6.36
C LYS A 409 -2.76 5.44 6.01
N HIS A 410 -3.46 6.28 6.78
CA HIS A 410 -3.47 7.74 6.56
C HIS A 410 -2.08 8.34 6.78
N SER A 411 -1.37 7.91 7.83
CA SER A 411 0.01 8.36 8.09
C SER A 411 1.01 7.87 7.02
N LEU A 412 0.76 6.72 6.39
CA LEU A 412 1.57 6.22 5.29
C LEU A 412 1.31 7.01 4.01
N GLN A 413 0.05 7.30 3.68
CA GLN A 413 -0.32 8.13 2.54
C GLN A 413 0.31 9.53 2.63
N LEU A 414 0.23 10.20 3.79
CA LEU A 414 0.93 11.48 4.01
C LEU A 414 2.44 11.37 3.80
N LYS A 415 3.06 10.23 4.16
CA LYS A 415 4.49 9.97 3.92
C LYS A 415 4.83 9.60 2.47
N GLU A 416 3.86 9.21 1.66
CA GLU A 416 4.02 9.08 0.20
C GLU A 416 3.88 10.44 -0.48
N GLU A 417 2.89 11.26 -0.09
CA GLU A 417 2.70 12.63 -0.57
C GLU A 417 3.91 13.54 -0.24
N GLU A 418 4.48 13.42 0.97
CA GLU A 418 5.73 14.07 1.38
C GLU A 418 6.94 13.61 0.54
N LYS A 419 7.03 12.31 0.21
CA LYS A 419 8.10 11.80 -0.64
C LYS A 419 7.99 12.28 -2.08
N GLU A 420 6.78 12.33 -2.63
CA GLU A 420 6.52 12.82 -3.98
C GLU A 420 6.88 14.30 -4.11
N THR A 421 6.48 15.14 -3.14
CA THR A 421 6.89 16.56 -3.11
C THR A 421 8.40 16.75 -2.98
N ASN A 422 9.06 15.98 -2.10
CA ASN A 422 10.53 16.01 -1.98
C ASN A 422 11.25 15.49 -3.24
N TRP A 423 10.68 14.52 -3.95
CA TRP A 423 11.21 14.03 -5.22
C TRP A 423 11.10 15.10 -6.31
N GLN A 424 9.95 15.78 -6.44
CA GLN A 424 9.76 16.88 -7.38
C GLN A 424 10.65 18.09 -7.09
N GLU A 425 10.95 18.38 -5.83
CA GLU A 425 11.92 19.41 -5.45
C GLU A 425 13.36 18.99 -5.79
N THR A 426 13.71 17.72 -5.55
CA THR A 426 15.03 17.16 -5.93
C THR A 426 15.25 17.19 -7.44
N GLU A 427 14.22 16.88 -8.23
CA GLU A 427 14.29 16.88 -9.70
C GLU A 427 14.48 18.33 -10.23
N LYS A 428 13.79 19.33 -9.65
CA LYS A 428 14.01 20.76 -9.97
C LYS A 428 15.42 21.23 -9.61
N LEU A 429 15.91 20.91 -8.42
CA LEU A 429 17.28 21.28 -7.99
C LEU A 429 18.35 20.66 -8.88
N LYS A 430 18.08 19.46 -9.43
CA LYS A 430 18.91 18.77 -10.42
C LYS A 430 18.85 19.43 -11.81
N GLU A 431 17.67 19.90 -12.25
CA GLU A 431 17.54 20.73 -13.45
C GLU A 431 18.32 22.06 -13.30
N GLU A 432 18.13 22.78 -12.19
CA GLU A 432 18.85 24.02 -11.88
C GLU A 432 20.37 23.80 -11.81
N LEU A 433 20.83 22.72 -11.17
CA LEU A 433 22.25 22.34 -11.13
C LEU A 433 22.79 22.05 -12.53
N SER A 434 22.02 21.40 -13.40
CA SER A 434 22.42 21.15 -14.79
C SER A 434 22.54 22.45 -15.61
N ALA A 435 21.59 23.37 -15.43
CA ALA A 435 21.62 24.69 -16.09
C ALA A 435 22.79 25.56 -15.59
N SER A 436 23.05 25.55 -14.28
CA SER A 436 24.21 26.20 -13.65
C SER A 436 25.54 25.61 -14.13
N THR A 437 25.60 24.27 -14.29
CA THR A 437 26.77 23.58 -14.85
C THR A 437 27.01 23.96 -16.31
N ALA A 438 25.96 24.00 -17.14
CA ALA A 438 26.07 24.43 -18.54
C ALA A 438 26.48 25.92 -18.66
N LEU A 439 25.92 26.80 -17.83
CA LEU A 439 26.33 28.21 -17.74
C LEU A 439 27.81 28.34 -17.34
N THR A 440 28.26 27.55 -16.37
CA THR A 440 29.67 27.53 -15.91
C THR A 440 30.61 27.03 -17.01
N GLN A 441 30.20 26.04 -17.81
CA GLN A 441 30.97 25.57 -18.98
C GLN A 441 31.06 26.65 -20.07
N ASN A 442 29.95 27.35 -20.37
CA ASN A 442 29.95 28.45 -21.34
C ASN A 442 30.86 29.60 -20.87
N LEU A 443 30.74 30.04 -19.61
CA LEU A 443 31.59 31.08 -19.04
C LEU A 443 33.08 30.68 -19.02
N LYS A 444 33.39 29.39 -18.83
CA LYS A 444 34.76 28.87 -18.95
C LYS A 444 35.28 28.94 -20.41
N ALA A 445 34.45 28.63 -21.40
CA ALA A 445 34.82 28.74 -22.81
C ALA A 445 35.03 30.21 -23.24
N ASP A 446 34.16 31.12 -22.78
CA ASP A 446 34.33 32.57 -22.99
C ASP A 446 35.59 33.10 -22.31
N LEU A 447 35.92 32.63 -21.09
CA LEU A 447 37.17 32.97 -20.40
C LEU A 447 38.39 32.50 -21.17
N GLN A 448 38.44 31.22 -21.59
CA GLN A 448 39.54 30.68 -22.37
C GLN A 448 39.73 31.47 -23.68
N LYS A 449 38.64 31.78 -24.38
CA LYS A 449 38.68 32.63 -25.59
C LYS A 449 39.22 34.03 -25.29
N LYS A 450 38.96 34.60 -24.11
CA LYS A 450 39.54 35.89 -23.69
C LYS A 450 41.01 35.79 -23.31
N GLU A 451 41.47 34.65 -22.81
CA GLU A 451 42.88 34.35 -22.59
C GLU A 451 43.63 34.20 -23.93
N GLU A 452 43.00 33.57 -24.93
CA GLU A 452 43.48 33.46 -26.31
C GLU A 452 43.55 34.84 -27.01
N ASP A 453 42.46 35.63 -26.97
CA ASP A 453 42.42 37.04 -27.45
C ASP A 453 43.54 37.87 -26.79
N TYR A 454 43.75 37.71 -25.48
CA TYR A 454 44.78 38.42 -24.73
C TYR A 454 46.20 37.98 -25.11
N ALA A 455 46.42 36.68 -25.35
CA ALA A 455 47.71 36.16 -25.82
C ALA A 455 48.07 36.74 -27.20
N GLU A 456 47.11 36.77 -28.13
CA GLU A 456 47.30 37.36 -29.46
C GLU A 456 47.58 38.88 -29.39
N LEU A 457 46.86 39.62 -28.53
CA LEU A 457 47.11 41.03 -28.28
C LEU A 457 48.49 41.27 -27.62
N LYS A 458 48.94 40.37 -26.75
CA LYS A 458 50.27 40.43 -26.11
C LYS A 458 51.40 40.14 -27.09
N GLU A 459 51.18 39.25 -28.06
CA GLU A 459 52.10 39.01 -29.19
C GLU A 459 52.16 40.22 -30.13
N LYS A 460 51.01 40.75 -30.57
CA LYS A 460 50.92 42.00 -31.36
C LYS A 460 51.61 43.18 -30.67
N LEU A 461 51.50 43.30 -29.34
CA LEU A 461 52.21 44.30 -28.54
C LEU A 461 53.72 44.04 -28.49
N ALA A 462 54.16 42.79 -28.46
CA ALA A 462 55.59 42.44 -28.52
C ALA A 462 56.18 42.78 -29.90
N ASP A 463 55.47 42.51 -30.99
CA ASP A 463 55.91 42.85 -32.34
C ASP A 463 55.89 44.36 -32.61
N ALA A 464 54.88 45.09 -32.12
CA ALA A 464 54.88 46.55 -32.13
C ALA A 464 56.09 47.12 -31.37
N LYS A 465 56.49 46.51 -30.25
CA LYS A 465 57.72 46.89 -29.53
C LYS A 465 58.99 46.60 -30.34
N LYS A 466 59.10 45.44 -31.00
CA LYS A 466 60.23 45.12 -31.91
C LYS A 466 60.33 46.15 -33.05
N GLN A 467 59.20 46.53 -33.65
CA GLN A 467 59.16 47.55 -34.71
C GLN A 467 59.60 48.93 -34.19
N ILE A 468 59.12 49.34 -33.02
CA ILE A 468 59.54 50.61 -32.38
C ILE A 468 61.05 50.57 -32.06
N GLU A 469 61.59 49.47 -31.55
CA GLU A 469 63.01 49.31 -31.26
C GLU A 469 63.86 49.35 -32.55
N GLN A 470 63.38 48.74 -33.65
CA GLN A 470 64.03 48.81 -34.95
C GLN A 470 64.06 50.24 -35.50
N VAL A 471 62.92 50.95 -35.49
CA VAL A 471 62.85 52.36 -35.90
C VAL A 471 63.73 53.24 -35.01
N GLN A 472 63.86 52.94 -33.71
CA GLN A 472 64.78 53.66 -32.82
C GLN A 472 66.26 53.42 -33.17
N LYS A 473 66.63 52.20 -33.57
CA LYS A 473 67.99 51.88 -34.07
C LYS A 473 68.28 52.60 -35.37
N GLU A 474 67.37 52.54 -36.34
CA GLU A 474 67.48 53.26 -37.61
C GLU A 474 67.59 54.78 -37.39
N VAL A 475 66.75 55.36 -36.53
CA VAL A 475 66.84 56.78 -36.15
C VAL A 475 68.17 57.10 -35.44
N SER A 476 68.79 56.17 -34.71
CA SER A 476 70.13 56.38 -34.16
C SER A 476 71.20 56.40 -35.25
N VAL A 477 71.16 55.44 -36.19
CA VAL A 477 72.08 55.39 -37.34
C VAL A 477 71.95 56.66 -38.17
N MET A 478 70.73 57.06 -38.54
CA MET A 478 70.47 58.29 -39.29
C MET A 478 70.96 59.55 -38.55
N ARG A 479 70.90 59.59 -37.21
CA ARG A 479 71.47 60.70 -36.41
C ARG A 479 73.00 60.67 -36.38
N ASP A 480 73.63 59.51 -36.41
CA ASP A 480 75.09 59.39 -36.44
C ASP A 480 75.66 59.68 -37.85
N GLU A 481 74.94 59.30 -38.90
CA GLU A 481 75.17 59.78 -40.27
C GLU A 481 74.96 61.29 -40.40
N GLU A 482 73.89 61.85 -39.82
CA GLU A 482 73.64 63.30 -39.78
C GLU A 482 74.79 64.04 -39.07
N LYS A 483 75.29 63.54 -37.93
CA LYS A 483 76.50 64.09 -37.27
C LYS A 483 77.71 64.01 -38.18
N LEU A 484 77.94 62.88 -38.85
CA LEU A 484 79.07 62.68 -39.77
C LEU A 484 79.00 63.66 -40.96
N LEU A 485 77.81 63.87 -41.53
CA LEU A 485 77.55 64.85 -42.60
C LEU A 485 77.65 66.30 -42.11
N ARG A 486 77.31 66.61 -40.86
CA ARG A 486 77.62 67.91 -40.25
C ARG A 486 79.13 68.13 -40.09
N ILE A 487 79.89 67.09 -39.69
CA ILE A 487 81.36 67.13 -39.57
C ILE A 487 82.02 67.31 -40.96
N LYS A 488 81.80 66.36 -41.89
CA LYS A 488 81.32 66.66 -43.25
C LYS A 488 81.48 68.07 -43.82
N ILE A 489 80.37 68.78 -43.72
CA ILE A 489 80.16 70.17 -44.13
C ILE A 489 81.14 71.11 -43.41
N ASN A 490 81.38 70.95 -42.10
CA ASN A 490 82.32 71.80 -41.36
C ASN A 490 83.79 71.66 -41.83
N GLU A 491 84.22 70.47 -42.26
CA GLU A 491 85.52 70.29 -42.93
C GLU A 491 85.58 70.99 -44.29
N LEU A 492 84.52 70.84 -45.10
CA LEU A 492 84.45 71.44 -46.43
C LEU A 492 84.38 72.97 -46.35
N GLU A 493 83.66 73.53 -45.37
CA GLU A 493 83.62 74.96 -45.08
C GLU A 493 85.00 75.47 -44.64
N LYS A 494 85.75 74.73 -43.81
CA LYS A 494 87.15 75.05 -43.51
C LYS A 494 88.04 75.04 -44.76
N LYS A 495 87.93 74.02 -45.63
CA LYS A 495 88.72 73.91 -46.87
C LYS A 495 88.36 75.00 -47.88
N LYS A 496 87.08 75.35 -48.01
CA LYS A 496 86.57 76.49 -48.78
C LYS A 496 87.18 77.79 -48.29
N ASN A 497 87.20 78.03 -46.98
CA ASN A 497 87.75 79.25 -46.39
C ASN A 497 89.29 79.32 -46.54
N GLN A 498 90.00 78.19 -46.43
CA GLN A 498 91.43 78.09 -46.75
C GLN A 498 91.69 78.40 -48.24
N CYS A 499 90.91 77.83 -49.15
CA CYS A 499 91.00 78.09 -50.59
C CYS A 499 90.68 79.55 -50.92
N SER A 500 89.68 80.16 -50.27
CA SER A 500 89.37 81.60 -50.40
C SER A 500 90.55 82.46 -49.95
N GLN A 501 91.16 82.15 -48.80
CA GLN A 501 92.37 82.85 -48.34
C GLN A 501 93.56 82.68 -49.29
N GLU A 502 93.72 81.49 -49.88
CA GLU A 502 94.74 81.23 -50.90
C GLU A 502 94.46 82.00 -52.21
N LEU A 503 93.19 82.09 -52.64
CA LEU A 503 92.77 82.92 -53.75
C LEU A 503 92.98 84.41 -53.45
N ASP A 504 92.70 84.89 -52.24
CA ASP A 504 92.98 86.28 -51.82
C ASP A 504 94.49 86.57 -51.79
N MET A 505 95.32 85.60 -51.40
CA MET A 505 96.78 85.73 -51.45
C MET A 505 97.31 85.71 -52.89
N LYS A 506 96.77 84.84 -53.75
CA LYS A 506 97.07 84.82 -55.19
C LYS A 506 96.61 86.09 -55.88
N GLN A 507 95.44 86.62 -55.54
CA GLN A 507 94.91 87.88 -56.07
C GLN A 507 95.78 89.07 -55.65
N ARG A 508 96.22 89.14 -54.38
CA ARG A 508 97.22 90.12 -53.92
C ARG A 508 98.55 89.98 -54.67
N THR A 509 99.01 88.76 -54.91
CA THR A 509 100.25 88.49 -55.67
C THR A 509 100.11 88.89 -57.14
N ILE A 510 98.97 88.60 -57.78
CA ILE A 510 98.64 89.02 -59.15
C ILE A 510 98.55 90.54 -59.23
N GLN A 511 97.99 91.21 -58.23
CA GLN A 511 97.95 92.66 -58.16
C GLN A 511 99.35 93.27 -58.03
N GLN A 512 100.22 92.73 -57.17
CA GLN A 512 101.63 93.14 -57.08
C GLN A 512 102.40 92.92 -58.38
N LEU A 513 102.22 91.78 -59.05
CA LEU A 513 102.84 91.50 -60.36
C LEU A 513 102.31 92.42 -61.46
N LYS A 514 101.01 92.75 -61.44
CA LYS A 514 100.39 93.71 -62.36
C LYS A 514 100.91 95.13 -62.13
N GLU A 515 101.20 95.50 -60.89
CA GLU A 515 101.77 96.80 -60.51
C GLU A 515 103.26 96.89 -60.90
N GLN A 516 104.06 95.83 -60.71
CA GLN A 516 105.43 95.78 -61.25
C GLN A 516 105.44 95.84 -62.79
N LEU A 517 104.55 95.11 -63.46
CA LEU A 517 104.45 95.11 -64.93
C LEU A 517 103.87 96.43 -65.49
N SER A 518 103.13 97.19 -64.69
CA SER A 518 102.75 98.57 -64.98
C SER A 518 103.97 99.48 -64.89
N ASN A 519 104.65 99.49 -63.74
CA ASN A 519 105.72 100.44 -63.45
C ASN A 519 106.92 100.27 -64.40
N GLN A 520 107.34 99.03 -64.69
CA GLN A 520 108.43 98.80 -65.63
C GLN A 520 108.09 99.29 -67.06
N LYS A 521 106.87 99.03 -67.55
CA LYS A 521 106.47 99.46 -68.90
C LYS A 521 106.24 100.96 -69.04
N VAL A 522 105.77 101.63 -67.99
CA VAL A 522 105.62 103.09 -67.97
C VAL A 522 107.00 103.77 -67.99
N GLU A 523 107.94 103.30 -67.17
CA GLU A 523 109.31 103.84 -67.13
C GLU A 523 110.06 103.66 -68.46
N GLU A 524 109.98 102.46 -69.06
CA GLU A 524 110.58 102.17 -70.37
C GLU A 524 109.94 103.00 -71.51
N ALA A 525 108.64 103.27 -71.45
CA ALA A 525 107.95 104.13 -72.43
C ALA A 525 108.35 105.60 -72.31
N ILE A 526 108.41 106.13 -71.07
CA ILE A 526 108.82 107.52 -70.81
C ILE A 526 110.26 107.76 -71.27
N GLN A 527 111.20 106.85 -70.95
CA GLN A 527 112.59 106.95 -71.39
C GLN A 527 112.79 106.83 -72.91
N GLN A 528 111.88 106.16 -73.64
CA GLN A 528 111.91 106.15 -75.10
C GLN A 528 111.35 107.46 -75.68
N TYR A 529 110.26 108.00 -75.13
CA TYR A 529 109.69 109.27 -75.56
C TYR A 529 110.68 110.43 -75.36
N GLU A 530 111.30 110.52 -74.18
CA GLU A 530 112.30 111.55 -73.86
C GLU A 530 113.54 111.47 -74.77
N ARG A 531 113.92 110.27 -75.20
CA ARG A 531 115.05 110.03 -76.12
C ARG A 531 114.72 110.49 -77.54
N VAL A 532 113.49 110.27 -78.01
CA VAL A 532 113.00 110.77 -79.31
C VAL A 532 112.92 112.30 -79.30
N CYS A 533 112.43 112.93 -78.22
CA CYS A 533 112.41 114.40 -78.11
C CYS A 533 113.81 115.03 -78.21
N LYS A 534 114.84 114.39 -77.62
CA LYS A 534 116.23 114.86 -77.71
C LYS A 534 116.81 114.71 -79.12
N ASP A 535 116.52 113.61 -79.81
CA ASP A 535 116.95 113.38 -81.19
C ASP A 535 116.24 114.30 -82.21
N LEU A 536 114.97 114.65 -81.93
CA LEU A 536 114.20 115.62 -82.73
C LEU A 536 114.76 117.04 -82.56
N SER A 537 115.10 117.45 -81.33
CA SER A 537 115.76 118.74 -81.04
C SER A 537 117.12 118.89 -81.74
N VAL A 538 117.89 117.81 -81.88
CA VAL A 538 119.14 117.81 -82.67
C VAL A 538 118.85 118.04 -84.16
N LYS A 539 117.76 117.47 -84.69
CA LYS A 539 117.37 117.63 -86.10
C LYS A 539 116.79 119.01 -86.40
N GLU A 540 116.00 119.60 -85.51
CA GLU A 540 115.58 121.00 -85.62
C GLU A 540 116.79 121.95 -85.65
N LYS A 541 117.81 121.68 -84.83
CA LYS A 541 119.04 122.49 -84.82
C LYS A 541 119.83 122.39 -86.13
N ILE A 542 119.92 121.19 -86.71
CA ILE A 542 120.54 120.98 -88.03
C ILE A 542 119.73 121.67 -89.15
N ILE A 543 118.40 121.71 -89.05
CA ILE A 543 117.54 122.43 -90.00
C ILE A 543 117.73 123.95 -89.90
N GLU A 544 117.94 124.49 -88.69
CA GLU A 544 118.26 125.91 -88.49
C GLU A 544 119.64 126.27 -89.07
N ASP A 545 120.66 125.44 -88.81
CA ASP A 545 122.01 125.61 -89.39
C ASP A 545 121.97 125.52 -90.93
N MET A 546 121.11 124.65 -91.49
CA MET A 546 120.87 124.58 -92.94
C MET A 546 120.13 125.81 -93.49
N ARG A 547 119.20 126.42 -92.74
CA ARG A 547 118.56 127.67 -93.17
C ARG A 547 119.56 128.82 -93.20
N MET A 548 120.37 128.97 -92.14
CA MET A 548 121.46 129.96 -92.09
C MET A 548 122.42 129.83 -93.28
N THR A 549 122.79 128.60 -93.63
CA THR A 549 123.69 128.32 -94.78
C THR A 549 123.06 128.70 -96.12
N LEU A 550 121.74 128.49 -96.29
CA LEU A 550 121.02 128.89 -97.50
C LEU A 550 120.85 130.42 -97.60
N GLU A 551 120.61 131.09 -96.46
CA GLU A 551 120.45 132.55 -96.39
C GLU A 551 121.79 133.28 -96.71
N GLU A 552 122.94 132.70 -96.33
CA GLU A 552 124.26 133.15 -96.81
C GLU A 552 124.48 132.87 -98.33
N GLN A 553 123.92 131.78 -98.88
CA GLN A 553 123.99 131.53 -100.33
C GLN A 553 123.14 132.50 -101.14
N GLU A 554 121.92 132.84 -100.70
CA GLU A 554 121.08 133.87 -101.34
C GLU A 554 121.77 135.24 -101.31
N GLN A 555 122.35 135.63 -100.17
CA GLN A 555 123.12 136.88 -100.06
C GLN A 555 124.33 136.90 -101.03
N THR A 556 125.03 135.77 -101.20
CA THR A 556 126.17 135.65 -102.13
C THR A 556 125.73 135.67 -103.61
N GLN A 557 124.51 135.25 -103.92
CA GLN A 557 123.93 135.33 -105.25
C GLN A 557 123.50 136.77 -105.60
N VAL A 558 122.85 137.47 -104.67
CA VAL A 558 122.44 138.88 -104.83
C VAL A 558 123.63 139.80 -105.12
N GLU A 559 124.80 139.56 -104.53
CA GLU A 559 126.02 140.32 -104.85
C GLU A 559 126.55 140.06 -106.27
N GLN A 560 126.38 138.85 -106.82
CA GLN A 560 126.75 138.55 -108.21
C GLN A 560 125.78 139.20 -109.21
N ASP A 561 124.48 139.18 -108.90
CA ASP A 561 123.46 139.76 -109.78
C ASP A 561 123.59 141.28 -109.86
N GLN A 562 123.94 141.97 -108.77
CA GLN A 562 124.29 143.41 -108.80
C GLN A 562 125.50 143.72 -109.69
N VAL A 563 126.50 142.83 -109.75
CA VAL A 563 127.67 142.98 -110.63
C VAL A 563 127.31 142.73 -112.10
N LEU A 564 126.42 141.76 -112.38
CA LEU A 564 125.94 141.47 -113.73
C LEU A 564 125.03 142.59 -114.27
N GLU A 565 124.16 143.13 -113.44
CA GLU A 565 123.33 144.31 -113.70
C GLU A 565 124.18 145.53 -114.07
N ALA A 566 125.25 145.79 -113.31
CA ALA A 566 126.21 146.87 -113.62
C ALA A 566 126.99 146.61 -114.93
N LYS A 567 127.41 145.36 -115.17
CA LYS A 567 128.03 144.95 -116.46
C LYS A 567 127.09 145.19 -117.63
N LEU A 568 125.81 144.83 -117.51
CA LEU A 568 124.79 145.08 -118.52
C LEU A 568 124.61 146.58 -118.80
N LYS A 569 124.53 147.43 -117.75
CA LYS A 569 124.46 148.90 -117.90
C LYS A 569 125.66 149.49 -118.66
N GLU A 570 126.88 149.02 -118.40
CA GLU A 570 128.09 149.44 -119.17
C GLU A 570 127.98 149.01 -120.64
N THR A 571 127.48 147.80 -120.87
CA THR A 571 127.39 147.17 -122.20
C THR A 571 126.36 147.86 -123.11
N GLU A 572 125.34 148.53 -122.57
CA GLU A 572 124.32 149.26 -123.34
C GLU A 572 124.68 150.71 -123.73
N ARG A 573 125.64 151.34 -123.05
CA ARG A 573 126.28 152.54 -123.62
C ARG A 573 127.04 152.22 -124.90
N LEU A 574 127.49 150.99 -125.04
CA LEU A 574 128.52 150.63 -126.00
C LEU A 574 127.93 150.30 -127.39
N ALA A 575 126.81 149.57 -127.55
CA ALA A 575 126.32 149.22 -128.91
C ALA A 575 125.91 150.44 -129.76
N THR A 576 125.18 151.37 -129.14
CA THR A 576 124.80 152.67 -129.73
C THR A 576 126.00 153.53 -130.15
N GLU A 577 127.18 153.17 -129.65
CA GLU A 577 128.50 153.75 -129.93
C GLU A 577 129.34 152.92 -130.95
N LEU A 578 129.02 151.64 -131.24
CA LEU A 578 129.65 150.87 -132.34
C LEU A 578 129.11 151.35 -133.69
N GLU A 579 127.79 151.29 -133.81
CA GLU A 579 127.10 151.31 -135.10
C GLU A 579 127.31 152.63 -135.85
N LYS A 580 127.39 153.74 -135.12
CA LYS A 580 127.66 155.08 -135.66
C LYS A 580 129.06 155.27 -136.25
N TRP A 581 130.04 154.43 -135.91
CA TRP A 581 131.41 154.55 -136.40
C TRP A 581 131.72 153.62 -137.57
N LYS A 582 131.16 152.40 -137.58
CA LYS A 582 131.45 151.41 -138.62
C LYS A 582 130.89 151.80 -140.00
N GLU A 583 129.73 152.46 -140.01
CA GLU A 583 129.12 152.99 -141.24
C GLU A 583 129.81 154.27 -141.75
N LYS A 584 130.66 154.93 -140.93
CA LYS A 584 131.16 156.28 -141.19
C LYS A 584 132.63 156.40 -141.62
N CYS A 585 133.36 155.27 -141.67
CA CYS A 585 134.75 155.22 -142.15
C CYS A 585 134.93 154.39 -143.45
N LYS A 586 133.88 154.24 -144.26
CA LYS A 586 133.93 153.39 -145.47
C LYS A 586 134.52 154.08 -146.72
N ASP A 587 134.47 155.41 -146.79
CA ASP A 587 134.84 156.17 -148.01
C ASP A 587 135.90 157.29 -147.83
N LEU A 588 135.92 158.02 -146.70
CA LEU A 588 136.70 159.26 -146.57
C LEU A 588 137.50 159.37 -145.26
N GLU A 589 138.38 158.39 -145.06
CA GLU A 589 139.72 158.44 -144.46
C GLU A 589 140.05 157.01 -143.97
N THR A 590 141.23 156.44 -144.15
CA THR A 590 142.39 156.78 -143.31
C THR A 590 142.05 156.98 -141.77
N LYS A 591 141.06 156.21 -141.14
CA LYS A 591 140.55 156.18 -139.67
C LYS A 591 139.95 154.84 -138.98
N SER A 592 138.83 154.79 -138.16
CA SER A 592 138.49 153.79 -137.00
C SER A 592 136.95 153.43 -136.70
N ASN A 593 136.28 152.77 -135.67
CA ASN A 593 136.44 151.94 -134.39
C ASN A 593 135.10 151.20 -133.88
N GLN A 594 135.00 150.36 -132.77
CA GLN A 594 133.82 149.40 -132.43
C GLN A 594 133.42 149.00 -130.90
N ARG A 595 132.20 148.37 -130.55
CA ARG A 595 131.46 148.19 -129.18
C ARG A 595 130.28 147.05 -128.90
N SER A 596 129.08 147.18 -128.15
CA SER A 596 128.28 146.08 -127.34
C SER A 596 126.65 145.71 -127.27
N ASN A 597 125.76 145.70 -126.17
CA ASN A 597 124.32 145.03 -125.96
C ASN A 597 123.60 144.73 -124.49
N LYS A 598 122.31 144.17 -124.30
CA LYS A 598 121.37 143.96 -123.04
C LYS A 598 119.94 143.17 -123.22
N GLU A 599 118.77 142.91 -122.46
CA GLU A 599 117.95 142.90 -121.10
C GLU A 599 116.48 142.17 -121.28
N LEU A 600 115.32 141.86 -120.51
CA LEU A 600 114.58 141.55 -119.14
C LEU A 600 113.04 141.01 -119.36
N GLU A 601 111.91 140.65 -118.58
CA GLU A 601 111.23 140.42 -117.17
C GLU A 601 109.70 139.78 -117.16
N ASP A 602 108.94 139.38 -116.02
CA ASP A 602 107.39 139.21 -115.70
C ASP A 602 106.66 137.87 -115.07
N ASP A 603 105.50 137.87 -114.23
CA ASP A 603 104.51 136.73 -113.73
C ASP A 603 103.28 136.99 -112.65
N THR A 604 102.18 136.14 -112.40
CA THR A 604 101.18 135.99 -111.18
C THR A 604 99.76 135.16 -111.24
N ASP A 605 99.20 134.38 -110.20
CA ASP A 605 97.71 133.90 -109.93
C ASP A 605 97.30 133.08 -108.56
N ILE A 606 95.99 132.85 -108.11
CA ILE A 606 95.45 131.95 -106.95
C ILE A 606 93.85 131.74 -106.65
N LEU A 607 93.25 130.58 -106.11
CA LEU A 607 92.06 130.39 -105.10
C LEU A 607 91.20 129.02 -104.86
N ASN A 608 90.63 128.76 -103.62
CA ASN A 608 89.34 128.10 -103.03
C ASN A 608 88.76 126.58 -103.15
N ILE A 609 87.96 125.99 -102.15
CA ILE A 609 87.03 124.73 -102.22
C ILE A 609 86.14 124.15 -101.00
N LYS A 610 86.11 124.63 -99.74
CA LYS A 610 86.16 123.75 -98.51
C LYS A 610 84.91 123.27 -97.66
N LEU A 611 83.62 123.28 -98.05
CA LEU A 611 82.47 123.25 -97.07
C LEU A 611 81.67 121.92 -96.81
N SER A 612 81.94 120.77 -97.45
CA SER A 612 80.90 119.73 -97.61
C SER A 612 80.70 118.63 -96.52
N LYS A 613 81.55 118.49 -95.49
CA LYS A 613 81.73 117.18 -94.78
C LYS A 613 81.05 116.98 -93.41
N LEU A 614 80.20 117.89 -92.93
CA LEU A 614 79.59 117.81 -91.57
C LEU A 614 78.25 117.04 -91.50
N GLN A 615 77.85 116.29 -92.53
CA GLN A 615 76.49 115.73 -92.62
C GLN A 615 76.35 114.28 -92.11
N ASP A 616 77.44 113.51 -92.04
CA ASP A 616 77.38 112.06 -91.80
C ASP A 616 77.18 111.66 -90.31
N GLU A 617 77.46 112.56 -89.36
CA GLU A 617 77.44 112.27 -87.91
C GLU A 617 76.03 111.95 -87.36
N LEU A 618 74.96 112.32 -88.07
CA LEU A 618 73.59 112.26 -87.55
C LEU A 618 72.91 110.89 -87.70
N GLN A 619 73.43 110.01 -88.56
CA GLN A 619 72.74 108.77 -88.96
C GLN A 619 72.97 107.57 -88.02
N GLU A 620 74.10 107.50 -87.30
CA GLU A 620 74.42 106.35 -86.45
C GLU A 620 73.60 106.30 -85.15
N MET A 621 73.27 107.45 -84.54
CA MET A 621 72.50 107.50 -83.27
C MET A 621 71.15 106.77 -83.33
N LEU A 622 70.45 106.85 -84.46
CA LEU A 622 69.08 106.31 -84.60
C LEU A 622 69.06 104.78 -84.65
N LYS A 623 70.19 104.15 -84.96
CA LYS A 623 70.39 102.69 -85.03
C LYS A 623 70.38 102.03 -83.64
N ALA A 624 70.85 102.74 -82.61
CA ALA A 624 71.06 102.20 -81.28
C ALA A 624 69.76 101.78 -80.56
N GLN A 625 68.69 102.57 -80.66
CA GLN A 625 67.43 102.32 -79.94
C GLN A 625 66.60 101.14 -80.48
N LEU A 626 66.84 100.70 -81.73
CA LEU A 626 66.13 99.55 -82.28
C LEU A 626 66.65 98.22 -81.71
N ALA A 627 67.98 98.09 -81.60
CA ALA A 627 68.62 96.87 -81.09
C ALA A 627 68.24 96.55 -79.63
N GLU A 628 68.02 97.57 -78.80
CA GLU A 628 67.64 97.41 -77.39
C GLU A 628 66.25 96.80 -77.20
N LYS A 629 65.29 97.08 -78.10
CA LYS A 629 63.94 96.51 -77.99
C LYS A 629 63.84 95.05 -78.44
N ASP A 630 64.60 94.64 -79.45
CA ASP A 630 64.59 93.24 -79.90
C ASP A 630 65.21 92.31 -78.83
N GLY A 631 66.26 92.75 -78.12
CA GLY A 631 66.88 91.98 -77.04
C GLY A 631 65.91 91.62 -75.89
N ASN A 632 65.05 92.57 -75.48
CA ASN A 632 64.03 92.32 -74.46
C ASN A 632 62.93 91.34 -74.95
N LEU A 633 62.61 91.38 -76.25
CA LEU A 633 61.66 90.48 -76.91
C LEU A 633 62.22 89.07 -77.17
N GLN A 634 63.53 88.90 -77.07
CA GLN A 634 64.25 87.64 -77.15
C GLN A 634 64.20 86.90 -75.79
N GLN A 635 64.58 87.56 -74.69
CA GLN A 635 64.59 86.97 -73.34
C GLN A 635 63.23 86.38 -72.94
N TRP A 636 62.14 87.09 -73.21
CA TRP A 636 60.76 86.65 -72.90
C TRP A 636 60.31 85.39 -73.66
N ARG A 637 61.00 85.00 -74.75
CA ARG A 637 60.78 83.74 -75.45
C ARG A 637 61.61 82.62 -74.83
N GLU A 638 62.86 82.92 -74.48
CA GLU A 638 63.80 81.98 -73.87
C GLU A 638 63.32 81.51 -72.48
N GLU A 639 62.79 82.41 -71.64
CA GLU A 639 62.20 82.04 -70.35
C GLU A 639 60.95 81.15 -70.50
N ARG A 640 60.06 81.49 -71.45
CA ARG A 640 58.87 80.68 -71.77
C ARG A 640 59.27 79.27 -72.23
N ASP A 641 60.24 79.18 -73.13
CA ASP A 641 60.63 77.91 -73.75
C ASP A 641 61.41 77.02 -72.77
N GLN A 642 62.14 77.60 -71.81
CA GLN A 642 62.69 76.86 -70.66
C GLN A 642 61.58 76.25 -69.77
N LEU A 643 60.51 77.01 -69.48
CA LEU A 643 59.38 76.51 -68.67
C LEU A 643 58.61 75.38 -69.38
N VAL A 644 58.42 75.48 -70.70
CA VAL A 644 57.81 74.41 -71.50
C VAL A 644 58.71 73.16 -71.51
N ALA A 645 60.02 73.31 -71.69
CA ALA A 645 60.96 72.20 -71.64
C ALA A 645 60.98 71.48 -70.28
N ALA A 646 60.90 72.23 -69.18
CA ALA A 646 60.83 71.67 -67.83
C ALA A 646 59.58 70.78 -67.61
N LEU A 647 58.42 71.21 -68.13
CA LEU A 647 57.18 70.42 -68.09
C LEU A 647 57.26 69.18 -68.98
N GLU A 648 57.80 69.29 -70.20
CA GLU A 648 58.01 68.12 -71.07
C GLU A 648 58.92 67.05 -70.43
N ILE A 649 59.98 67.47 -69.73
CA ILE A 649 60.90 66.55 -69.05
C ILE A 649 60.17 65.78 -67.93
N GLN A 650 59.37 66.46 -67.12
CA GLN A 650 58.58 65.78 -66.07
C GLN A 650 57.55 64.81 -66.66
N LEU A 651 56.88 65.18 -67.75
CA LEU A 651 55.86 64.34 -68.39
C LEU A 651 56.49 63.10 -69.05
N LYS A 652 57.64 63.24 -69.72
CA LYS A 652 58.42 62.11 -70.28
C LYS A 652 58.96 61.17 -69.19
N ALA A 653 59.39 61.71 -68.05
CA ALA A 653 59.82 60.91 -66.91
C ALA A 653 58.66 60.08 -66.31
N LEU A 654 57.46 60.66 -66.20
CA LEU A 654 56.28 59.96 -65.69
C LEU A 654 55.85 58.80 -66.61
N ILE A 655 55.86 59.03 -67.94
CA ILE A 655 55.58 58.00 -68.95
C ILE A 655 56.60 56.86 -68.86
N SER A 656 57.89 57.17 -68.75
CA SER A 656 58.96 56.16 -68.63
C SER A 656 58.81 55.33 -67.34
N SER A 657 58.40 55.96 -66.22
CA SER A 657 58.19 55.26 -64.95
C SER A 657 57.03 54.25 -65.00
N ASN A 658 55.96 54.55 -65.73
CA ASN A 658 54.86 53.59 -65.94
C ASN A 658 55.29 52.44 -66.85
N ILE A 659 55.95 52.73 -67.98
CA ILE A 659 56.45 51.70 -68.91
C ILE A 659 57.39 50.71 -68.19
N GLN A 660 58.23 51.19 -67.25
CA GLN A 660 59.08 50.28 -66.48
C GLN A 660 58.28 49.37 -65.52
N LYS A 661 57.25 49.90 -64.84
CA LYS A 661 56.39 49.09 -63.95
C LYS A 661 55.58 48.03 -64.71
N ASP A 662 55.10 48.37 -65.91
CA ASP A 662 54.38 47.41 -66.76
C ASP A 662 55.31 46.24 -67.17
N ASN A 663 56.57 46.52 -67.48
CA ASN A 663 57.59 45.49 -67.75
C ASN A 663 57.89 44.62 -66.50
N GLU A 664 57.99 45.21 -65.31
CA GLU A 664 58.22 44.47 -64.06
C GLU A 664 57.03 43.52 -63.75
N ILE A 665 55.79 43.96 -63.99
CA ILE A 665 54.58 43.12 -63.87
C ILE A 665 54.60 41.95 -64.87
N GLU A 666 55.10 42.16 -66.09
CA GLU A 666 55.22 41.10 -67.09
C GLU A 666 56.31 40.07 -66.74
N GLN A 667 57.46 40.49 -66.18
CA GLN A 667 58.48 39.56 -65.70
C GLN A 667 58.02 38.72 -64.50
N LEU A 668 57.28 39.31 -63.55
CA LEU A 668 56.72 38.56 -62.41
C LEU A 668 55.74 37.47 -62.85
N LYS A 669 54.92 37.72 -63.88
CA LYS A 669 54.05 36.69 -64.48
C LYS A 669 54.86 35.54 -65.08
N LYS A 670 55.97 35.84 -65.76
CA LYS A 670 56.83 34.82 -66.37
C LYS A 670 57.48 33.91 -65.31
N ILE A 671 58.09 34.48 -64.27
CA ILE A 671 58.70 33.72 -63.16
C ILE A 671 57.68 32.77 -62.51
N THR A 672 56.45 33.26 -62.29
CA THR A 672 55.36 32.45 -61.72
C THR A 672 55.01 31.22 -62.57
N SER A 673 55.13 31.31 -63.90
CA SER A 673 54.89 30.16 -64.79
C SER A 673 56.02 29.12 -64.71
N GLU A 674 57.28 29.53 -64.63
CA GLU A 674 58.45 28.65 -64.56
C GLU A 674 58.55 27.92 -63.20
N THR A 675 58.03 28.52 -62.12
CA THR A 675 57.86 27.82 -60.83
C THR A 675 56.80 26.71 -60.86
N SER A 676 55.83 26.75 -61.78
CA SER A 676 54.78 25.72 -61.89
C SER A 676 55.31 24.41 -62.51
N GLU A 677 56.16 24.52 -63.55
CA GLU A 677 56.79 23.36 -64.17
C GLU A 677 57.79 22.65 -63.24
N THR A 678 58.54 23.42 -62.44
CA THR A 678 59.53 22.86 -61.51
C THR A 678 58.89 22.11 -60.35
N VAL A 679 57.81 22.63 -59.75
CA VAL A 679 57.02 21.88 -58.75
C VAL A 679 56.42 20.60 -59.36
N SER A 680 55.88 20.68 -60.58
CA SER A 680 55.33 19.51 -61.30
C SER A 680 56.38 18.42 -61.55
N ARG A 681 57.61 18.79 -61.93
CA ARG A 681 58.74 17.86 -62.10
C ARG A 681 59.18 17.20 -60.79
N ILE A 682 59.22 17.94 -59.67
CA ILE A 682 59.58 17.39 -58.36
C ILE A 682 58.54 16.37 -57.89
N MET A 683 57.25 16.65 -58.10
CA MET A 683 56.16 15.74 -57.76
C MET A 683 56.22 14.42 -58.55
N PHE A 684 56.62 14.48 -59.83
CA PHE A 684 56.83 13.30 -60.67
C PHE A 684 57.99 12.42 -60.19
N PHE A 685 59.12 13.02 -59.81
CA PHE A 685 60.28 12.29 -59.25
C PHE A 685 59.97 11.60 -57.92
N LEU A 686 59.23 12.26 -57.01
CA LEU A 686 58.79 11.65 -55.75
C LEU A 686 57.85 10.44 -55.98
N CYS A 687 57.03 10.47 -57.03
CA CYS A 687 56.16 9.34 -57.38
C CYS A 687 56.98 8.13 -57.88
N LEU A 688 57.98 8.36 -58.75
CA LEU A 688 58.90 7.32 -59.22
C LEU A 688 59.75 6.71 -58.09
N PHE A 689 60.21 7.51 -57.12
CA PHE A 689 60.98 7.00 -55.98
C PHE A 689 60.14 6.06 -55.10
N LYS A 690 58.84 6.35 -54.93
CA LYS A 690 57.90 5.47 -54.21
C LYS A 690 57.67 4.13 -54.90
N LEU A 691 57.57 4.12 -56.24
CA LEU A 691 57.44 2.89 -57.02
C LEU A 691 58.70 2.01 -56.93
N ASN A 692 59.89 2.62 -56.99
CA ASN A 692 61.16 1.88 -57.03
C ASN A 692 61.46 1.14 -55.69
N ILE A 693 61.08 1.73 -54.55
CA ILE A 693 61.15 1.07 -53.24
C ILE A 693 60.22 -0.15 -53.18
N GLY A 694 58.99 -0.04 -53.71
CA GLY A 694 58.03 -1.14 -53.77
C GLY A 694 58.48 -2.33 -54.64
N SER A 695 59.30 -2.10 -55.66
CA SER A 695 59.90 -3.18 -56.47
C SER A 695 61.09 -3.87 -55.82
N PHE A 696 61.87 -3.18 -54.98
CA PHE A 696 63.03 -3.79 -54.29
C PHE A 696 62.64 -4.75 -53.15
N GLN A 697 61.41 -4.64 -52.64
CA GLN A 697 60.93 -5.43 -51.50
C GLN A 697 60.30 -6.79 -51.91
N ASN A 698 60.12 -7.04 -53.21
CA ASN A 698 59.55 -8.27 -53.78
C ASN A 698 60.59 -9.17 -54.48
N TYR A 699 61.88 -8.97 -54.23
CA TYR A 699 63.00 -9.72 -54.85
C TYR A 699 63.94 -10.37 -53.80
N LEU A 700 63.43 -10.57 -52.58
CA LEU A 700 64.22 -11.01 -51.41
C LEU A 700 63.48 -12.01 -50.51
N ILE A 701 62.44 -12.66 -51.04
CA ILE A 701 61.78 -13.83 -50.45
C ILE A 701 61.52 -14.85 -51.56
N ASP A 702 62.55 -15.62 -51.88
CA ASP A 702 62.56 -16.89 -52.64
C ASP A 702 63.80 -17.68 -52.17
#